data_AF-A0AB73F8A4-F1
#
_entry.id   AF-A0AB73F8A4-F1
#
_cell.length_a   1.000
_cell.length_b   1.000
_cell.length_c   1.000
_cell.angle_alpha   90.00
_cell.angle_beta   90.00
_cell.angle_gamma   90.00
#
_symmetry.space_group_name_H-M   'P 1'
#
loop_
_entity.id
_entity.type
_entity.pdbx_description
1 polymer ?
#
loop_
_entity_poly.entity_id
_entity_poly.type
_entity_poly.pdbx_seq_one_letter_code
_entity_poly.pdbx_strand_id
1 'polypeptide(L)'
;MATYKGILTNNGKALIAGATVSNKINYSHIAVGDGNGSVPVPSETRTALINEKARIALNVVEINPNNTNQIVCEAIIPSNIGGFYIRELGLYAGNTMVVNASYPPTYKPLADEGAAREIAIKIIINIQNAEVIAMYLDDSLIYATREWVNNNYIRRNELIDNLVTDDASKPLTANQGKKLQDEKFAKTGGSVSGSVQLTSDNTVLTVGIDKDIGFVKKQGSGGVLAIAKDRVFRIVSGNKLEISADASDTFTDLLSLNGSGVLSTSGGFSGNAATASKWQTARTISYSGAATGSVTFDGSANASCILTLANSGVAAGTYASTIQIPQISVNAAGQITAISQQNIRSASVTQSGVVLLTDDLTTDDSSKALTAKQGKLINDKVNALTDYSLLDKFTIDLTALNKDTYYPVTTRIAGKKRVRFIIDTLFSSYQAPWSTHGGGSFSVFADWNEYPDDWGGNTVDRNINSFGYTWSSQSPILGISQMGASSNAVFYARGGTKYDVYVAKGCTPIIRTASYSLNGETVQPIAYNANDVPRSIRQQLSADKLDKTATAVAAKKLAIEQTSFSNDSDFIQYYKDKSTAFFDNGSGKFLAQYAAGLVSSQIDGGTFIISTDILTGRTKLISCVVRTDSTIDYLNKKEFAFTDSDISGNSASSTKLKNTRKIFGLDFDGTNDVTGNITTTTGMVASDSYHYIDMGRSGVDRMNLAVYSGIFNFINAQNGNVIARLNSNGIDCNAATATKLQNSRAINGVTFDGTQAITITAEQKLNGGIENESQLNAALTAGVYVCSSNDGLAGIYGYGFLQVYRSGAAIAQVFFPHLTGGSNDVFFAVRQSWDSGQSWGGWYYSGKNADSASKLKTARNIAITGAVSGSGNFDGSGNLSISTILNNFGSLKAKNGYKYLGDGLILQWGTMDYTSYPGETKVDITFPITFPNNVLNINSTRKMAQHSASGDGGVLLISQSNSGASFSLNVFNSNSIGDLRGFTWFAIGF
;
A
#
# COMPACT_ATOMS: atom_id res chain seq x y z
N MET A 1 105.62 72.89 40.28
CA MET A 1 104.89 73.75 39.31
C MET A 1 104.79 73.00 37.99
N ALA A 2 103.69 73.11 37.27
CA ALA A 2 103.54 72.43 35.98
C ALA A 2 104.65 72.87 35.00
N THR A 3 105.35 71.89 34.41
CA THR A 3 106.50 72.11 33.50
C THR A 3 106.12 72.92 32.25
N TYR A 4 104.85 72.87 31.85
CA TYR A 4 104.28 73.65 30.76
C TYR A 4 103.01 74.33 31.25
N LYS A 5 102.83 75.63 30.96
CA LYS A 5 101.70 76.44 31.44
C LYS A 5 101.24 77.47 30.40
N GLY A 6 100.01 77.92 30.54
CA GLY A 6 99.48 79.09 29.85
C GLY A 6 99.20 80.22 30.85
N ILE A 7 99.42 81.46 30.43
CA ILE A 7 99.07 82.67 31.20
C ILE A 7 98.32 83.67 30.31
N LEU A 8 97.46 84.47 30.93
CA LEU A 8 96.79 85.57 30.24
C LEU A 8 97.79 86.69 29.95
N THR A 9 97.76 87.22 28.74
CA THR A 9 98.55 88.42 28.39
C THR A 9 97.87 89.67 28.98
N ASN A 10 98.60 90.78 29.11
CA ASN A 10 98.05 92.06 29.56
C ASN A 10 96.94 92.54 28.61
N ASN A 11 97.12 92.36 27.30
CA ASN A 11 96.09 92.67 26.30
C ASN A 11 94.88 91.74 26.43
N GLY A 12 95.10 90.46 26.76
CA GLY A 12 94.04 89.49 27.04
C GLY A 12 93.24 89.85 28.28
N LYS A 13 93.91 90.22 29.38
CA LYS A 13 93.27 90.69 30.61
C LYS A 13 92.43 91.94 30.36
N ALA A 14 92.94 92.89 29.57
CA ALA A 14 92.19 94.09 29.19
C ALA A 14 90.96 93.76 28.32
N LEU A 15 91.10 92.85 27.34
CA LEU A 15 89.98 92.40 26.52
C LEU A 15 88.90 91.70 27.36
N ILE A 16 89.31 90.89 28.34
CA ILE A 16 88.39 90.21 29.26
C ILE A 16 87.68 91.21 30.18
N ALA A 17 88.38 92.22 30.69
CA ALA A 17 87.77 93.25 31.55
C ALA A 17 86.72 94.11 30.82
N GLY A 18 86.80 94.23 29.50
CA GLY A 18 85.84 94.99 28.68
C GLY A 18 84.65 94.20 28.14
N ALA A 19 84.57 92.89 28.39
CA ALA A 19 83.52 92.02 27.85
C ALA A 19 82.21 92.13 28.63
N THR A 20 81.08 92.16 27.91
CA THR A 20 79.72 92.17 28.48
C THR A 20 78.82 91.19 27.74
N VAL A 21 77.61 90.92 28.23
CA VAL A 21 76.66 89.97 27.58
C VAL A 21 76.31 90.41 26.14
N SER A 22 76.33 91.72 25.87
CA SER A 22 76.06 92.32 24.55
C SER A 22 77.31 92.50 23.67
N ASN A 23 78.52 92.40 24.23
CA ASN A 23 79.79 92.46 23.50
C ASN A 23 80.71 91.36 24.01
N LYS A 24 80.43 90.13 23.56
CA LYS A 24 81.11 88.92 24.03
C LYS A 24 82.50 88.78 23.41
N ILE A 25 83.38 88.09 24.12
CA ILE A 25 84.69 87.73 23.57
C ILE A 25 84.49 86.61 22.55
N ASN A 26 84.89 86.89 21.31
CA ASN A 26 84.93 85.92 20.22
C ASN A 26 86.36 85.37 20.09
N TYR A 27 86.67 84.31 20.83
CA TYR A 27 87.89 83.54 20.57
C TYR A 27 87.80 82.95 19.18
N SER A 28 88.86 83.12 18.38
CA SER A 28 88.80 82.81 16.96
C SER A 28 89.84 81.79 16.51
N HIS A 29 91.06 81.84 17.05
CA HIS A 29 92.15 80.98 16.58
C HIS A 29 93.07 80.51 17.70
N ILE A 30 93.69 79.35 17.50
CA ILE A 30 94.91 78.96 18.19
C ILE A 30 96.07 79.07 17.20
N ALA A 31 97.07 79.86 17.56
CA ALA A 31 98.35 79.88 16.89
C ALA A 31 99.29 78.88 17.56
N VAL A 32 100.12 78.23 16.74
CA VAL A 32 101.18 77.32 17.18
C VAL A 32 102.51 77.78 16.61
N GLY A 33 103.56 77.70 17.43
CA GLY A 33 104.91 78.11 17.06
C GLY A 33 105.96 77.11 17.51
N ASP A 34 107.12 77.17 16.86
CA ASP A 34 108.26 76.30 17.17
C ASP A 34 109.24 76.90 18.18
N GLY A 35 108.94 78.12 18.67
CA GLY A 35 109.74 78.84 19.65
C GLY A 35 111.16 79.19 19.17
N ASN A 36 111.38 79.21 17.85
CA ASN A 36 112.69 79.36 17.22
C ASN A 36 113.71 78.29 17.71
N GLY A 37 113.23 77.06 17.91
CA GLY A 37 114.06 75.90 18.27
C GLY A 37 114.10 75.54 19.76
N SER A 38 113.59 76.38 20.66
CA SER A 38 113.54 76.11 22.11
C SER A 38 112.15 76.37 22.69
N VAL A 39 111.79 75.80 23.85
CA VAL A 39 110.47 76.04 24.47
C VAL A 39 110.46 77.41 25.16
N PRO A 40 109.64 78.38 24.70
CA PRO A 40 109.60 79.70 25.32
C PRO A 40 108.94 79.70 26.70
N VAL A 41 109.41 80.56 27.61
CA VAL A 41 108.70 80.85 28.86
C VAL A 41 107.55 81.83 28.55
N PRO A 42 106.29 81.51 28.93
CA PRO A 42 105.17 82.41 28.69
C PRO A 42 105.32 83.75 29.43
N SER A 43 104.96 84.86 28.79
CA SER A 43 105.03 86.21 29.39
C SER A 43 103.71 86.97 29.23
N GLU A 44 103.29 87.70 30.27
CA GLU A 44 102.07 88.51 30.24
C GLU A 44 102.21 89.72 29.28
N THR A 45 103.42 90.22 29.05
CA THR A 45 103.67 91.32 28.12
C THR A 45 103.75 90.87 26.65
N ARG A 46 103.60 89.56 26.37
CA ARG A 46 103.76 89.02 25.03
C ARG A 46 102.57 89.39 24.15
N THR A 47 102.84 89.95 22.98
CA THR A 47 101.81 90.34 21.99
C THR A 47 101.72 89.39 20.78
N ALA A 48 102.75 88.58 20.52
CA ALA A 48 102.78 87.51 19.51
C ALA A 48 103.71 86.34 19.92
N LEU A 49 103.57 85.18 19.28
CA LEU A 49 104.49 84.04 19.47
C LEU A 49 105.92 84.38 19.02
N ILE A 50 106.94 83.72 19.58
CA ILE A 50 108.36 83.95 19.20
C ILE A 50 108.57 83.59 17.73
N ASN A 51 108.02 82.46 17.29
CA ASN A 51 108.04 82.04 15.89
C ASN A 51 106.78 81.24 15.56
N GLU A 52 105.72 81.96 15.17
CA GLU A 52 104.46 81.37 14.74
C GLU A 52 104.67 80.58 13.43
N LYS A 53 104.19 79.33 13.42
CA LYS A 53 104.25 78.45 12.24
C LYS A 53 102.90 78.27 11.59
N ALA A 54 101.83 78.29 12.39
CA ALA A 54 100.48 78.23 11.87
C ALA A 54 99.50 78.89 12.82
N ARG A 55 98.40 79.37 12.26
CA ARG A 55 97.25 79.90 12.98
C ARG A 55 96.01 79.20 12.47
N ILE A 56 95.35 78.47 13.36
CA ILE A 56 94.25 77.58 13.03
C ILE A 56 92.99 78.11 13.69
N ALA A 57 91.90 78.18 12.94
CA ALA A 57 90.60 78.53 13.50
C ALA A 57 90.20 77.53 14.60
N LEU A 58 89.51 78.00 15.62
CA LEU A 58 88.97 77.13 16.65
C LEU A 58 87.86 76.26 16.07
N ASN A 59 87.88 74.96 16.37
CA ASN A 59 86.81 74.02 16.03
C ASN A 59 85.71 74.02 17.10
N VAL A 60 86.11 74.22 18.37
CA VAL A 60 85.20 74.23 19.52
C VAL A 60 85.60 75.34 20.50
N VAL A 61 84.62 76.12 20.93
CA VAL A 61 84.67 76.97 22.13
C VAL A 61 83.44 76.65 22.95
N GLU A 62 83.63 75.90 24.03
CA GLU A 62 82.53 75.46 24.90
C GLU A 62 82.88 75.61 26.38
N ILE A 63 81.85 75.62 27.23
CA ILE A 63 82.03 75.51 28.68
C ILE A 63 82.45 74.08 28.99
N ASN A 64 83.51 73.90 29.78
CA ASN A 64 83.97 72.58 30.17
C ASN A 64 82.84 71.86 30.95
N PRO A 65 82.31 70.72 30.47
CA PRO A 65 81.17 70.05 31.11
C PRO A 65 81.48 69.56 32.53
N ASN A 66 82.77 69.38 32.86
CA ASN A 66 83.20 68.95 34.20
C ASN A 66 83.52 70.12 35.14
N ASN A 67 83.62 71.34 34.63
CA ASN A 67 83.86 72.54 35.44
C ASN A 67 83.36 73.79 34.71
N THR A 68 82.20 74.29 35.12
CA THR A 68 81.54 75.44 34.48
C THR A 68 82.32 76.75 34.58
N ASN A 69 83.34 76.84 35.45
CA ASN A 69 84.25 77.98 35.55
C ASN A 69 85.43 77.90 34.56
N GLN A 70 85.39 76.98 33.62
CA GLN A 70 86.39 76.82 32.56
C GLN A 70 85.72 76.79 31.21
N ILE A 71 86.38 77.37 30.20
CA ILE A 71 86.07 77.07 28.81
C ILE A 71 87.20 76.27 28.19
N VAL A 72 86.83 75.42 27.24
CA VAL A 72 87.74 74.67 26.40
C VAL A 72 87.71 75.31 25.03
N CYS A 73 88.86 75.82 24.59
CA CYS A 73 89.07 76.26 23.23
C CYS A 73 89.94 75.20 22.53
N GLU A 74 89.39 74.55 21.51
CA GLU A 74 90.08 73.52 20.74
C GLU A 74 90.23 73.93 19.28
N ALA A 75 91.41 73.70 18.71
CA ALA A 75 91.65 73.75 17.27
C ALA A 75 92.33 72.45 16.81
N ILE A 76 91.94 71.96 15.64
CA ILE A 76 92.57 70.78 15.02
C ILE A 76 93.56 71.27 13.98
N ILE A 77 94.85 71.00 14.19
CA ILE A 77 95.86 71.26 13.17
C ILE A 77 95.72 70.17 12.08
N PRO A 78 95.29 70.51 10.87
CA PRO A 78 95.03 69.53 9.82
C PRO A 78 96.32 68.87 9.33
N SER A 79 96.19 67.74 8.65
CA SER A 79 97.32 66.94 8.18
C SER A 79 98.24 67.68 7.19
N ASN A 80 97.70 68.62 6.42
CA ASN A 80 98.41 69.46 5.43
C ASN A 80 99.15 70.66 6.04
N ILE A 81 99.13 70.84 7.36
CA ILE A 81 99.91 71.86 8.07
C ILE A 81 100.83 71.14 9.08
N GLY A 82 102.14 71.21 8.87
CA GLY A 82 103.14 70.45 9.64
C GLY A 82 104.57 70.71 9.16
N GLY A 83 105.51 69.83 9.52
CA GLY A 83 106.93 69.97 9.22
C GLY A 83 107.70 70.78 10.28
N PHE A 84 107.14 70.89 11.50
CA PHE A 84 107.73 71.65 12.60
C PHE A 84 107.37 71.05 13.98
N TYR A 85 108.18 71.38 14.98
CA TYR A 85 107.85 71.08 16.38
C TYR A 85 106.96 72.18 16.95
N ILE A 86 105.89 71.80 17.63
CA ILE A 86 105.07 72.71 18.42
C ILE A 86 105.72 72.86 19.79
N ARG A 87 106.01 74.11 20.19
CA ARG A 87 106.64 74.45 21.46
C ARG A 87 105.98 75.62 22.17
N GLU A 88 105.22 76.44 21.46
CA GLU A 88 104.44 77.53 22.03
C GLU A 88 103.06 77.59 21.37
N LEU A 89 102.08 78.06 22.14
CA LEU A 89 100.71 78.26 21.70
C LEU A 89 100.25 79.67 22.06
N GLY A 90 99.37 80.21 21.23
CA GLY A 90 98.67 81.47 21.49
C GLY A 90 97.18 81.29 21.25
N LEU A 91 96.33 81.63 22.22
CA LEU A 91 94.88 81.73 21.99
C LEU A 91 94.55 83.16 21.59
N TYR A 92 93.84 83.34 20.49
CA TYR A 92 93.52 84.64 19.93
C TYR A 92 92.03 84.92 19.90
N ALA A 93 91.67 86.18 20.12
CA ALA A 93 90.36 86.74 19.84
C ALA A 93 90.56 87.88 18.83
N GLY A 94 90.17 87.65 17.57
CA GLY A 94 90.59 88.48 16.45
C GLY A 94 92.12 88.55 16.33
N ASN A 95 92.68 89.75 16.31
CA ASN A 95 94.14 89.97 16.23
C ASN A 95 94.82 90.01 17.60
N THR A 96 94.07 89.96 18.70
CA THR A 96 94.61 90.08 20.06
C THR A 96 94.96 88.71 20.64
N MET A 97 96.22 88.51 21.04
CA MET A 97 96.63 87.29 21.76
C MET A 97 96.14 87.36 23.20
N VAL A 98 95.18 86.52 23.56
CA VAL A 98 94.58 86.48 24.90
C VAL A 98 95.39 85.63 25.86
N VAL A 99 95.87 84.48 25.39
CA VAL A 99 96.70 83.55 26.19
C VAL A 99 98.02 83.33 25.47
N ASN A 100 99.11 83.36 26.21
CA ASN A 100 100.40 82.85 25.76
C ASN A 100 100.75 81.60 26.57
N ALA A 101 101.11 80.50 25.91
CA ALA A 101 101.39 79.23 26.55
C ALA A 101 102.62 78.53 25.97
N SER A 102 103.34 77.82 26.84
CA SER A 102 104.40 76.89 26.46
C SER A 102 103.78 75.51 26.21
N TYR A 103 104.29 74.78 25.24
CA TYR A 103 103.82 73.42 24.91
C TYR A 103 104.99 72.43 24.92
N PRO A 104 104.77 71.17 25.37
CA PRO A 104 105.77 70.13 25.25
C PRO A 104 106.25 69.98 23.79
N PRO A 105 107.57 69.93 23.51
CA PRO A 105 108.09 69.77 22.15
C PRO A 105 107.45 68.56 21.46
N THR A 106 106.53 68.83 20.55
CA THR A 106 105.74 67.80 19.87
C THR A 106 105.92 67.98 18.37
N TYR A 107 106.54 67.00 17.71
CA TYR A 107 106.68 67.06 16.26
C TYR A 107 105.33 66.83 15.58
N LYS A 108 104.92 67.79 14.74
CA LYS A 108 103.75 67.69 13.87
C LYS A 108 104.25 67.46 12.44
N PRO A 109 104.23 66.22 11.92
CA PRO A 109 104.65 65.94 10.55
C PRO A 109 103.73 66.61 9.54
N LEU A 110 104.29 66.95 8.37
CA LEU A 110 103.52 67.35 7.18
C LEU A 110 103.07 66.09 6.42
N ALA A 111 101.91 66.12 5.75
CA ALA A 111 101.40 64.95 5.02
C ALA A 111 102.41 64.37 4.00
N ASP A 112 103.20 65.22 3.36
CA ASP A 112 104.22 64.84 2.38
C ASP A 112 105.43 64.13 3.00
N GLU A 113 105.56 64.11 4.34
CA GLU A 113 106.59 63.38 5.08
C GLU A 113 106.21 61.92 5.36
N GLY A 114 105.15 61.41 4.71
CA GLY A 114 104.73 60.00 4.76
C GLY A 114 104.00 59.59 6.04
N ALA A 115 103.74 60.53 6.95
CA ALA A 115 103.03 60.30 8.22
C ALA A 115 102.01 61.41 8.50
N ALA A 116 100.98 61.52 7.66
CA ALA A 116 99.88 62.46 7.87
C ALA A 116 99.21 62.22 9.24
N ARG A 117 99.32 63.18 10.14
CA ARG A 117 98.73 63.14 11.49
C ARG A 117 97.99 64.44 11.77
N GLU A 118 96.75 64.36 12.21
CA GLU A 118 96.01 65.50 12.76
C GLU A 118 96.29 65.60 14.27
N ILE A 119 96.44 66.81 14.80
CA ILE A 119 96.65 67.03 16.23
C ILE A 119 95.63 68.05 16.73
N ALA A 120 94.77 67.63 17.66
CA ALA A 120 93.90 68.52 18.40
C ALA A 120 94.70 69.24 19.51
N ILE A 121 94.69 70.57 19.47
CA ILE A 121 95.29 71.42 20.50
C ILE A 121 94.17 72.02 21.33
N LYS A 122 94.23 71.76 22.64
CA LYS A 122 93.28 72.28 23.63
C LYS A 122 93.95 73.31 24.52
N ILE A 123 93.35 74.49 24.61
CA ILE A 123 93.68 75.50 25.62
C ILE A 123 92.45 75.65 26.52
N ILE A 124 92.63 75.31 27.80
CA ILE A 124 91.60 75.47 28.82
C ILE A 124 91.90 76.75 29.58
N ILE A 125 90.91 77.66 29.67
CA ILE A 125 91.05 78.89 30.45
C ILE A 125 89.97 78.97 31.52
N ASN A 126 90.37 79.46 32.69
CA ASN A 126 89.41 79.77 33.75
C ASN A 126 88.69 81.07 33.41
N ILE A 127 87.39 81.09 33.68
CA ILE A 127 86.49 82.20 33.41
C ILE A 127 85.70 82.52 34.69
N GLN A 128 85.33 83.79 34.87
CA GLN A 128 84.52 84.24 36.01
C GLN A 128 83.03 84.30 35.66
N ASN A 129 82.69 84.51 34.38
CA ASN A 129 81.33 84.47 33.87
C ASN A 129 81.35 83.92 32.44
N ALA A 130 80.62 82.83 32.18
CA ALA A 130 80.56 82.20 30.87
C ALA A 130 79.67 82.97 29.87
N GLU A 131 78.75 83.80 30.36
CA GLU A 131 77.77 84.48 29.50
C GLU A 131 78.40 85.56 28.61
N VAL A 132 79.59 86.07 28.97
CA VAL A 132 80.32 87.09 28.19
C VAL A 132 81.25 86.50 27.13
N ILE A 133 81.16 85.18 26.88
CA ILE A 133 81.94 84.46 25.86
C ILE A 133 80.99 83.92 24.79
N ALA A 134 81.35 84.06 23.52
CA ALA A 134 80.62 83.42 22.43
C ALA A 134 81.06 81.96 22.30
N MET A 135 80.11 81.03 22.39
CA MET A 135 80.36 79.61 22.15
C MET A 135 80.28 79.34 20.64
N TYR A 136 81.16 78.47 20.15
CA TYR A 136 81.33 78.19 18.72
C TYR A 136 81.61 76.70 18.51
N LEU A 137 80.97 76.09 17.51
CA LEU A 137 81.20 74.71 17.08
C LEU A 137 81.18 74.66 15.55
N ASP A 138 82.20 74.06 14.93
CA ASP A 138 82.27 73.78 13.50
C ASP A 138 81.93 72.31 13.23
N ASP A 139 80.79 72.07 12.58
CA ASP A 139 80.21 70.73 12.37
C ASP A 139 80.87 69.94 11.22
N SER A 140 81.92 70.47 10.57
CA SER A 140 82.51 69.82 9.40
C SER A 140 83.45 68.65 9.72
N LEU A 141 83.91 68.47 10.98
CA LEU A 141 84.81 67.40 11.42
C LEU A 141 84.53 66.95 12.88
N ILE A 142 83.66 65.94 13.09
CA ILE A 142 83.38 65.37 14.43
C ILE A 142 83.80 63.88 14.49
N TYR A 143 84.56 63.51 15.54
CA TYR A 143 84.88 62.11 15.88
C TYR A 143 84.11 61.69 17.15
N ALA A 144 83.38 60.56 17.12
CA ALA A 144 82.64 60.06 18.29
C ALA A 144 83.54 59.31 19.29
N THR A 145 83.36 59.57 20.59
CA THR A 145 84.08 58.87 21.66
C THR A 145 83.56 57.44 21.83
N ARG A 146 84.41 56.53 22.32
CA ARG A 146 84.04 55.11 22.50
C ARG A 146 82.85 54.90 23.45
N GLU A 147 82.72 55.75 24.46
CA GLU A 147 81.60 55.72 25.40
C GLU A 147 80.29 56.14 24.73
N TRP A 148 80.34 57.18 23.90
CA TRP A 148 79.19 57.59 23.10
C TRP A 148 78.75 56.46 22.16
N VAL A 149 79.67 55.71 21.57
CA VAL A 149 79.34 54.53 20.74
C VAL A 149 78.68 53.42 21.55
N ASN A 150 79.19 53.07 22.73
CA ASN A 150 78.62 51.99 23.54
C ASN A 150 77.21 52.32 24.07
N ASN A 151 76.92 53.59 24.36
CA ASN A 151 75.62 53.99 24.90
C ASN A 151 74.55 54.18 23.81
N ASN A 152 74.97 54.46 22.57
CA ASN A 152 74.04 54.80 21.49
C ASN A 152 73.95 53.75 20.37
N TYR A 153 74.79 52.71 20.38
CA TYR A 153 74.77 51.64 19.37
C TYR A 153 74.80 50.25 20.01
N ILE A 154 74.02 49.34 19.43
CA ILE A 154 73.96 47.93 19.81
C ILE A 154 74.92 47.14 18.92
N ARG A 155 75.68 46.21 19.51
CA ARG A 155 76.66 45.44 18.75
C ARG A 155 75.98 44.34 17.94
N ARG A 156 76.54 44.02 16.77
CA ARG A 156 75.93 43.03 15.85
C ARG A 156 75.77 41.64 16.46
N ASN A 157 76.61 41.26 17.42
CA ASN A 157 76.54 39.99 18.16
C ASN A 157 75.52 39.98 19.31
N GLU A 158 74.94 41.14 19.64
CA GLU A 158 73.88 41.30 20.63
C GLU A 158 72.49 41.32 19.96
N LEU A 159 72.44 41.38 18.62
CA LEU A 159 71.24 41.09 17.85
C LEU A 159 70.95 39.58 17.87
N ILE A 160 69.70 39.21 18.11
CA ILE A 160 69.32 37.81 18.33
C ILE A 160 68.18 37.36 17.42
N ASP A 161 68.26 36.10 16.97
CA ASP A 161 67.20 35.41 16.21
C ASP A 161 66.33 34.57 17.15
N ASN A 162 65.88 35.19 18.23
CA ASN A 162 65.15 34.53 19.31
C ASN A 162 63.81 35.21 19.53
N LEU A 163 62.73 34.51 19.20
CA LEU A 163 61.35 35.01 19.27
C LEU A 163 60.68 34.86 20.64
N VAL A 164 61.43 34.45 21.67
CA VAL A 164 60.88 34.08 22.98
C VAL A 164 61.37 34.96 24.13
N THR A 165 62.37 35.81 23.91
CA THR A 165 62.88 36.75 24.93
C THR A 165 62.18 38.10 24.82
N ASP A 166 61.87 38.72 25.95
CA ASP A 166 61.27 40.05 26.09
C ASP A 166 62.28 41.13 26.53
N ASP A 167 63.56 40.75 26.66
CA ASP A 167 64.69 41.62 26.97
C ASP A 167 64.84 42.75 25.93
N ALA A 168 64.41 43.95 26.32
CA ALA A 168 64.41 45.14 25.46
C ALA A 168 65.81 45.60 25.01
N SER A 169 66.87 45.06 25.61
CA SER A 169 68.26 45.37 25.20
C SER A 169 68.77 44.52 24.03
N LYS A 170 67.98 43.53 23.57
CA LYS A 170 68.38 42.60 22.51
C LYS A 170 67.39 42.62 21.34
N PRO A 171 67.47 43.62 20.46
CA PRO A 171 66.57 43.73 19.33
C PRO A 171 66.79 42.59 18.32
N LEU A 172 65.70 42.24 17.63
CA LEU A 172 65.70 41.21 16.59
C LEU A 172 66.65 41.57 15.45
N THR A 173 67.31 40.57 14.86
CA THR A 173 68.03 40.82 13.60
C THR A 173 67.04 41.10 12.48
N ALA A 174 67.48 41.85 11.47
CA ALA A 174 66.69 42.04 10.25
C ALA A 174 66.33 40.71 9.56
N ASN A 175 67.15 39.67 9.70
CA ASN A 175 66.89 38.35 9.15
C ASN A 175 65.68 37.69 9.84
N GLN A 176 65.64 37.73 11.17
CA GLN A 176 64.50 37.21 11.92
C GLN A 176 63.25 38.07 11.76
N GLY A 177 63.40 39.39 11.60
CA GLY A 177 62.30 40.30 11.27
C GLY A 177 61.70 40.02 9.90
N LYS A 178 62.54 39.73 8.90
CA LYS A 178 62.09 39.32 7.57
C LYS A 178 61.41 37.95 7.60
N LYS A 179 61.95 37.00 8.36
CA LYS A 179 61.31 35.69 8.55
C LYS A 179 59.93 35.81 9.20
N LEU A 180 59.77 36.66 10.21
CA LEU A 180 58.47 36.99 10.80
C LEU A 180 57.51 37.69 9.83
N GLN A 181 58.01 38.52 8.93
CA GLN A 181 57.21 39.19 7.90
C GLN A 181 56.73 38.22 6.83
N ASP A 182 57.60 37.31 6.42
CA ASP A 182 57.35 36.39 5.31
C ASP A 182 56.53 35.17 5.75
N GLU A 183 56.66 34.71 7.00
CA GLU A 183 56.04 33.46 7.47
C GLU A 183 54.75 33.65 8.30
N LYS A 184 54.31 34.87 8.56
CA LYS A 184 53.19 35.12 9.50
C LYS A 184 51.87 35.37 8.77
N PHE A 185 50.91 34.46 8.93
CA PHE A 185 49.49 34.74 8.75
C PHE A 185 49.09 35.88 9.68
N ALA A 186 48.38 36.91 9.22
CA ALA A 186 48.00 38.05 10.06
C ALA A 186 47.35 37.55 11.36
N LYS A 187 47.96 37.84 12.52
CA LYS A 187 47.50 37.35 13.84
C LYS A 187 46.08 37.83 14.20
N THR A 188 45.52 38.77 13.43
CA THR A 188 44.18 39.34 13.61
C THR A 188 43.14 38.79 12.63
N GLY A 189 43.48 37.78 11.83
CA GLY A 189 42.59 37.25 10.79
C GLY A 189 42.66 38.11 9.52
N GLY A 190 42.93 37.46 8.40
CA GLY A 190 42.94 38.09 7.08
C GLY A 190 42.47 37.07 6.04
N SER A 191 41.87 37.57 4.95
CA SER A 191 41.42 36.72 3.85
C SER A 191 42.62 36.23 3.05
N VAL A 192 42.68 34.93 2.76
CA VAL A 192 43.62 34.39 1.78
C VAL A 192 42.94 34.45 0.42
N SER A 193 43.43 35.33 -0.47
CA SER A 193 43.00 35.34 -1.86
C SER A 193 43.85 34.35 -2.67
N GLY A 194 43.22 33.34 -3.29
CA GLY A 194 43.90 32.32 -4.10
C GLY A 194 43.75 30.90 -3.54
N SER A 195 44.41 29.91 -4.18
CA SER A 195 44.35 28.51 -3.74
C SER A 195 45.36 28.20 -2.65
N VAL A 196 44.92 27.58 -1.54
CA VAL A 196 45.81 26.99 -0.52
C VAL A 196 46.09 25.53 -0.91
N GLN A 197 47.36 25.16 -1.09
CA GLN A 197 47.76 23.82 -1.52
C GLN A 197 48.57 23.07 -0.45
N LEU A 198 48.27 21.78 -0.25
CA LEU A 198 49.05 20.84 0.57
C LEU A 198 49.97 20.04 -0.35
N THR A 199 51.28 20.33 -0.32
CA THR A 199 52.24 19.80 -1.31
C THR A 199 52.95 18.52 -0.88
N SER A 200 52.86 18.14 0.40
CA SER A 200 53.49 16.93 0.94
C SER A 200 52.45 15.93 1.45
N ASP A 201 52.72 14.64 1.31
CA ASP A 201 51.89 13.60 1.91
C ASP A 201 51.95 13.66 3.45
N ASN A 202 50.88 13.18 4.10
CA ASN A 202 50.64 13.22 5.55
C ASN A 202 50.54 14.64 6.16
N THR A 203 50.21 15.64 5.35
CA THR A 203 49.93 17.01 5.82
C THR A 203 48.43 17.25 5.98
N VAL A 204 48.07 18.19 6.86
CA VAL A 204 46.68 18.56 7.16
C VAL A 204 46.54 20.09 7.19
N LEU A 205 45.55 20.62 6.48
CA LEU A 205 45.06 21.99 6.67
C LEU A 205 43.85 21.92 7.59
N THR A 206 43.99 22.42 8.83
CA THR A 206 42.90 22.45 9.82
C THR A 206 42.22 23.82 9.85
N VAL A 207 40.89 23.84 9.83
CA VAL A 207 40.06 25.05 9.91
C VAL A 207 39.34 25.08 11.26
N GLY A 208 39.26 26.28 11.85
CA GLY A 208 38.70 26.50 13.18
C GLY A 208 39.76 26.44 14.29
N ILE A 209 39.54 27.18 15.38
CA ILE A 209 40.46 27.25 16.53
C ILE A 209 40.65 25.88 17.21
N ASP A 210 39.63 25.02 17.13
CA ASP A 210 39.61 23.67 17.70
C ASP A 210 40.02 22.58 16.70
N LYS A 211 40.37 22.95 15.45
CA LYS A 211 40.71 22.02 14.36
C LYS A 211 39.56 21.06 14.00
N ASP A 212 38.32 21.56 14.01
CA ASP A 212 37.12 20.73 13.80
C ASP A 212 37.08 20.04 12.42
N ILE A 213 37.67 20.67 11.39
CA ILE A 213 37.65 20.20 10.01
C ILE A 213 39.09 20.21 9.45
N GLY A 214 39.52 19.10 8.86
CA GLY A 214 40.84 18.97 8.24
C GLY A 214 40.78 18.49 6.79
N PHE A 215 41.44 19.19 5.87
CA PHE A 215 41.78 18.63 4.56
C PHE A 215 43.10 17.88 4.69
N VAL A 216 43.08 16.58 4.48
CA VAL A 216 44.21 15.68 4.71
C VAL A 216 44.69 15.14 3.38
N LYS A 217 45.97 15.36 3.08
CA LYS A 217 46.65 14.61 2.02
C LYS A 217 47.27 13.37 2.65
N LYS A 218 46.61 12.21 2.54
CA LYS A 218 47.18 10.92 2.92
C LYS A 218 47.92 10.31 1.71
N GLN A 219 48.84 9.38 1.94
CA GLN A 219 49.48 8.64 0.84
C GLN A 219 48.40 7.99 -0.05
N GLY A 220 48.36 8.35 -1.34
CA GLY A 220 47.35 7.91 -2.30
C GLY A 220 46.82 9.03 -3.21
N SER A 221 46.12 8.66 -4.29
CA SER A 221 45.64 9.60 -5.33
C SER A 221 44.45 10.50 -4.92
N GLY A 222 44.02 10.50 -3.66
CA GLY A 222 42.83 11.22 -3.20
C GLY A 222 43.08 12.13 -2.00
N GLY A 223 42.51 13.34 -2.03
CA GLY A 223 42.39 14.18 -0.83
C GLY A 223 41.26 13.65 0.06
N VAL A 224 41.47 13.69 1.38
CA VAL A 224 40.49 13.23 2.38
C VAL A 224 39.99 14.43 3.18
N LEU A 225 38.67 14.53 3.38
CA LEU A 225 38.09 15.44 4.36
C LEU A 225 37.93 14.69 5.69
N ALA A 226 38.68 15.09 6.71
CA ALA A 226 38.66 14.48 8.04
C ALA A 226 37.87 15.34 9.03
N ILE A 227 37.12 14.68 9.90
CA ILE A 227 36.35 15.28 11.00
C ILE A 227 36.97 14.79 12.29
N ALA A 228 37.13 15.68 13.27
CA ALA A 228 37.58 15.26 14.59
C ALA A 228 36.59 14.27 15.22
N LYS A 229 37.14 13.31 16.00
CA LYS A 229 36.32 12.35 16.76
C LYS A 229 35.32 13.11 17.63
N ASP A 230 34.08 12.63 17.68
CA ASP A 230 32.96 13.22 18.43
C ASP A 230 32.53 14.64 17.99
N ARG A 231 33.02 15.13 16.83
CA ARG A 231 32.53 16.35 16.17
C ARG A 231 31.60 16.00 15.01
N VAL A 232 30.86 17.00 14.51
CA VAL A 232 29.95 16.86 13.36
C VAL A 232 30.37 17.84 12.28
N PHE A 233 30.64 17.34 11.07
CA PHE A 233 30.78 18.18 9.89
C PHE A 233 29.39 18.48 9.34
N ARG A 234 29.05 19.76 9.23
CA ARG A 234 27.73 20.24 8.78
C ARG A 234 27.93 21.10 7.54
N ILE A 235 27.27 20.75 6.45
CA ILE A 235 27.04 21.67 5.33
C ILE A 235 25.77 22.42 5.65
N VAL A 236 25.89 23.73 5.74
CA VAL A 236 24.80 24.60 6.16
C VAL A 236 24.52 25.66 5.09
N SER A 237 23.26 26.09 4.96
CA SER A 237 22.91 27.32 4.25
C SER A 237 22.87 28.48 5.25
N GLY A 238 23.58 29.56 4.94
CA GLY A 238 23.41 30.84 5.64
C GLY A 238 22.07 31.49 5.32
N ASN A 239 21.58 32.33 6.22
CA ASN A 239 20.37 33.13 6.02
C ASN A 239 20.63 34.44 5.24
N LYS A 240 21.88 34.73 4.87
CA LYS A 240 22.31 35.91 4.11
C LYS A 240 23.04 35.53 2.82
N LEU A 241 23.13 36.48 1.88
CA LEU A 241 23.84 36.32 0.60
C LEU A 241 25.37 36.25 0.76
N GLU A 242 25.91 36.89 1.79
CA GLU A 242 27.34 36.90 2.11
C GLU A 242 27.53 36.51 3.57
N ILE A 243 28.50 35.63 3.84
CA ILE A 243 28.83 35.16 5.18
C ILE A 243 29.64 36.23 5.90
N SER A 244 29.24 36.61 7.11
CA SER A 244 29.91 37.62 7.92
C SER A 244 30.07 37.18 9.38
N ALA A 245 30.95 37.84 10.14
CA ALA A 245 31.11 37.59 11.57
C ALA A 245 29.97 38.19 12.44
N ASP A 246 28.93 38.74 11.82
CA ASP A 246 27.77 39.31 12.48
C ASP A 246 26.94 38.21 13.16
N ALA A 247 26.58 38.42 14.42
CA ALA A 247 25.79 37.48 15.23
C ALA A 247 24.37 37.20 14.68
N SER A 248 23.91 37.97 13.69
CA SER A 248 22.64 37.73 12.99
C SER A 248 22.73 36.79 11.78
N ASP A 249 23.93 36.35 11.39
CA ASP A 249 24.13 35.28 10.41
C ASP A 249 23.79 33.94 11.06
N THR A 250 22.80 33.22 10.51
CA THR A 250 22.31 31.93 11.05
C THR A 250 22.41 30.85 9.99
N PHE A 251 22.67 29.62 10.43
CA PHE A 251 23.03 28.51 9.56
C PHE A 251 22.06 27.34 9.74
N THR A 252 21.49 26.85 8.64
CA THR A 252 20.57 25.69 8.63
C THR A 252 21.26 24.49 8.02
N ASP A 253 21.15 23.32 8.65
CA ASP A 253 21.73 22.09 8.12
C ASP A 253 21.11 21.65 6.80
N LEU A 254 21.97 21.36 5.84
CA LEU A 254 21.64 20.67 4.61
C LEU A 254 22.11 19.20 4.68
N LEU A 255 23.32 18.97 5.18
CA LEU A 255 23.98 17.67 5.33
C LEU A 255 24.81 17.66 6.61
N SER A 256 24.77 16.59 7.41
CA SER A 256 25.68 16.42 8.55
C SER A 256 26.27 15.01 8.61
N LEU A 257 27.59 14.93 8.86
CA LEU A 257 28.33 13.69 9.08
C LEU A 257 28.92 13.73 10.49
N ASN A 258 28.49 12.83 11.38
CA ASN A 258 28.99 12.80 12.75
C ASN A 258 30.28 11.97 12.91
N GLY A 259 30.94 12.08 14.06
CA GLY A 259 32.17 11.34 14.39
C GLY A 259 32.03 9.81 14.45
N SER A 260 30.80 9.28 14.35
CA SER A 260 30.52 7.84 14.20
C SER A 260 30.28 7.41 12.74
N GLY A 261 30.43 8.31 11.77
CA GLY A 261 30.25 8.02 10.35
C GLY A 261 28.80 8.03 9.87
N VAL A 262 27.85 8.54 10.66
CA VAL A 262 26.45 8.65 10.26
C VAL A 262 26.24 9.92 9.45
N LEU A 263 25.83 9.77 8.20
CA LEU A 263 25.47 10.86 7.28
C LEU A 263 23.95 11.11 7.35
N SER A 264 23.53 12.35 7.56
CA SER A 264 22.12 12.78 7.63
C SER A 264 21.90 14.02 6.78
N THR A 265 20.72 14.15 6.17
CA THR A 265 20.32 15.34 5.38
C THR A 265 18.96 15.83 5.84
N SER A 266 18.72 17.13 5.77
CA SER A 266 17.41 17.71 6.13
C SER A 266 16.27 17.34 5.16
N GLY A 267 16.59 16.73 4.01
CA GLY A 267 15.63 16.30 2.98
C GLY A 267 15.72 14.81 2.59
N GLY A 268 16.48 13.99 3.32
CA GLY A 268 16.73 12.59 2.96
C GLY A 268 17.71 12.41 1.79
N PHE A 269 18.00 11.16 1.44
CA PHE A 269 18.77 10.81 0.24
C PHE A 269 17.81 10.34 -0.85
N SER A 270 17.90 10.90 -2.06
CA SER A 270 17.19 10.35 -3.23
C SER A 270 17.95 9.13 -3.77
N GLY A 271 17.74 7.97 -3.15
CA GLY A 271 18.41 6.74 -3.57
C GLY A 271 17.71 5.49 -3.05
N ASN A 272 17.49 4.51 -3.94
CA ASN A 272 17.00 3.19 -3.57
C ASN A 272 18.10 2.45 -2.78
N ALA A 273 17.79 2.02 -1.55
CA ALA A 273 18.68 1.14 -0.79
C ALA A 273 18.90 -0.19 -1.55
N ALA A 274 20.14 -0.68 -1.58
CA ALA A 274 20.50 -1.94 -2.23
C ALA A 274 19.82 -3.17 -1.60
N THR A 275 19.40 -3.04 -0.34
CA THR A 275 18.59 -4.01 0.40
C THR A 275 17.40 -3.28 1.02
N ALA A 276 16.19 -3.85 0.90
CA ALA A 276 15.01 -3.26 1.51
C ALA A 276 15.03 -3.52 3.02
N SER A 277 15.04 -2.45 3.81
CA SER A 277 14.76 -2.56 5.25
C SER A 277 13.28 -2.89 5.45
N LYS A 278 12.96 -3.64 6.52
CA LYS A 278 11.59 -3.92 6.96
C LYS A 278 10.73 -2.65 6.92
N TRP A 279 9.54 -2.71 6.33
CA TRP A 279 8.58 -1.61 6.37
C TRP A 279 8.28 -1.25 7.82
N GLN A 280 8.42 0.03 8.19
CA GLN A 280 8.19 0.49 9.55
C GLN A 280 6.76 0.17 10.04
N THR A 281 5.81 0.08 9.12
CA THR A 281 4.46 -0.39 9.40
C THR A 281 4.08 -1.43 8.37
N ALA A 282 3.83 -2.66 8.83
CA ALA A 282 3.36 -3.73 7.97
C ALA A 282 2.06 -3.35 7.27
N ARG A 283 1.88 -3.77 6.02
CA ARG A 283 0.64 -3.54 5.27
C ARG A 283 -0.08 -4.85 5.08
N THR A 284 -1.40 -4.80 5.20
CA THR A 284 -2.25 -5.92 4.84
C THR A 284 -2.51 -5.88 3.33
N ILE A 285 -2.03 -6.89 2.62
CA ILE A 285 -2.37 -7.15 1.23
C ILE A 285 -3.65 -7.98 1.26
N SER A 286 -4.73 -7.44 0.69
CA SER A 286 -6.04 -8.09 0.67
C SER A 286 -6.44 -8.43 -0.77
N TYR A 287 -6.94 -9.65 -0.94
CA TYR A 287 -7.57 -10.17 -2.16
C TYR A 287 -9.08 -10.17 -1.94
N SER A 288 -9.83 -9.68 -2.93
CA SER A 288 -11.30 -9.56 -2.87
C SER A 288 -11.94 -10.06 -4.17
N GLY A 289 -13.19 -10.51 -4.10
CA GLY A 289 -13.94 -11.04 -5.25
C GLY A 289 -14.09 -12.56 -5.19
N ALA A 290 -13.81 -13.26 -6.30
CA ALA A 290 -14.02 -14.71 -6.43
C ALA A 290 -13.13 -15.55 -5.49
N ALA A 291 -11.97 -15.03 -5.11
CA ALA A 291 -11.12 -15.56 -4.06
C ALA A 291 -10.80 -14.42 -3.09
N THR A 292 -11.00 -14.67 -1.81
CA THR A 292 -10.79 -13.71 -0.73
C THR A 292 -9.69 -14.21 0.20
N GLY A 293 -8.88 -13.31 0.71
CA GLY A 293 -7.81 -13.65 1.64
C GLY A 293 -6.98 -12.41 1.91
N SER A 294 -6.25 -12.39 3.02
CA SER A 294 -5.34 -11.29 3.28
C SER A 294 -4.10 -11.78 4.00
N VAL A 295 -2.99 -11.07 3.80
CA VAL A 295 -1.73 -11.34 4.47
C VAL A 295 -1.05 -10.02 4.81
N THR A 296 -0.54 -9.92 6.02
CA THR A 296 0.25 -8.77 6.46
C THR A 296 1.71 -8.98 6.07
N PHE A 297 2.29 -8.01 5.37
CA PHE A 297 3.65 -8.06 4.84
C PHE A 297 4.42 -6.77 5.19
N ASP A 298 5.66 -6.93 5.62
CA ASP A 298 6.57 -5.84 5.94
C ASP A 298 7.98 -6.05 5.36
N GLY A 299 8.18 -7.05 4.50
CA GLY A 299 9.49 -7.30 3.88
C GLY A 299 10.56 -7.90 4.78
N SER A 300 10.25 -8.29 6.03
CA SER A 300 11.22 -8.97 6.91
C SER A 300 11.43 -10.46 6.55
N ALA A 301 10.45 -11.11 5.94
CA ALA A 301 10.51 -12.49 5.47
C ALA A 301 9.47 -12.75 4.37
N ASN A 302 9.52 -13.93 3.74
CA ASN A 302 8.48 -14.38 2.81
C ASN A 302 7.12 -14.46 3.52
N ALA A 303 6.05 -13.99 2.86
CA ALA A 303 4.69 -14.08 3.36
C ALA A 303 3.84 -14.97 2.44
N SER A 304 2.99 -15.81 3.03
CA SER A 304 2.05 -16.68 2.31
C SER A 304 0.62 -16.28 2.66
N CYS A 305 -0.22 -16.10 1.65
CA CYS A 305 -1.64 -15.82 1.83
C CYS A 305 -2.45 -17.07 1.47
N ILE A 306 -3.31 -17.52 2.38
CA ILE A 306 -4.32 -18.53 2.08
C ILE A 306 -5.50 -17.82 1.41
N LEU A 307 -5.88 -18.27 0.22
CA LEU A 307 -7.04 -17.76 -0.50
C LEU A 307 -8.24 -18.69 -0.27
N THR A 308 -9.33 -18.12 0.21
CA THR A 308 -10.64 -18.76 0.34
C THR A 308 -11.48 -18.42 -0.88
N LEU A 309 -11.84 -19.43 -1.67
CA LEU A 309 -12.77 -19.27 -2.78
C LEU A 309 -14.18 -19.02 -2.25
N ALA A 310 -14.91 -18.10 -2.86
CA ALA A 310 -16.33 -17.95 -2.58
C ALA A 310 -17.07 -19.26 -2.92
N ASN A 311 -17.98 -19.70 -2.04
CA ASN A 311 -18.78 -20.89 -2.29
C ASN A 311 -19.55 -20.69 -3.61
N SER A 312 -19.37 -21.61 -4.56
CA SER A 312 -20.07 -21.58 -5.85
C SER A 312 -21.58 -21.82 -5.70
N GLY A 313 -22.04 -22.24 -4.51
CA GLY A 313 -23.42 -22.66 -4.26
C GLY A 313 -23.70 -24.08 -4.75
N VAL A 314 -22.74 -24.72 -5.41
CA VAL A 314 -22.85 -26.06 -5.98
C VAL A 314 -22.22 -27.08 -5.04
N ALA A 315 -23.00 -28.07 -4.62
CA ALA A 315 -22.50 -29.16 -3.79
C ALA A 315 -21.48 -30.02 -4.57
N ALA A 316 -20.49 -30.55 -3.86
CA ALA A 316 -19.56 -31.52 -4.45
C ALA A 316 -20.27 -32.85 -4.69
N GLY A 317 -20.19 -33.39 -5.90
CA GLY A 317 -20.84 -34.66 -6.25
C GLY A 317 -20.75 -35.02 -7.73
N THR A 318 -21.30 -36.18 -8.09
CA THR A 318 -21.43 -36.66 -9.48
C THR A 318 -22.86 -36.42 -9.97
N TYR A 319 -23.00 -35.72 -11.09
CA TYR A 319 -24.31 -35.23 -11.58
C TYR A 319 -24.78 -35.90 -12.87
N ALA A 320 -24.40 -37.16 -13.11
CA ALA A 320 -24.82 -37.95 -14.27
C ALA A 320 -25.23 -39.38 -13.86
N SER A 321 -26.15 -39.99 -14.60
CA SER A 321 -26.56 -41.40 -14.46
C SER A 321 -26.88 -42.01 -15.82
N THR A 322 -27.32 -43.28 -15.86
CA THR A 322 -27.74 -43.95 -17.10
C THR A 322 -28.95 -43.30 -17.77
N ILE A 323 -29.76 -42.53 -17.03
CA ILE A 323 -30.99 -41.89 -17.52
C ILE A 323 -31.05 -40.38 -17.26
N GLN A 324 -30.01 -39.79 -16.66
CA GLN A 324 -29.95 -38.36 -16.36
C GLN A 324 -28.63 -37.75 -16.80
N ILE A 325 -28.71 -36.57 -17.44
CA ILE A 325 -27.56 -35.77 -17.84
C ILE A 325 -27.47 -34.48 -16.99
N PRO A 326 -26.26 -33.99 -16.69
CA PRO A 326 -26.10 -32.73 -15.98
C PRO A 326 -26.47 -31.55 -16.89
N GLN A 327 -27.27 -30.63 -16.35
CA GLN A 327 -27.49 -29.29 -16.89
C GLN A 327 -26.69 -28.30 -16.03
N ILE A 328 -25.71 -27.64 -16.66
CA ILE A 328 -24.71 -26.79 -16.00
C ILE A 328 -24.97 -25.33 -16.34
N SER A 329 -25.01 -24.47 -15.33
CA SER A 329 -25.01 -23.02 -15.49
C SER A 329 -23.65 -22.45 -15.11
N VAL A 330 -23.10 -21.61 -16.00
CA VAL A 330 -21.83 -20.90 -15.77
C VAL A 330 -22.06 -19.40 -15.77
N ASN A 331 -21.33 -18.67 -14.93
CA ASN A 331 -21.31 -17.20 -15.00
C ASN A 331 -20.36 -16.71 -16.11
N ALA A 332 -20.33 -15.39 -16.33
CA ALA A 332 -19.44 -14.76 -17.31
C ALA A 332 -17.94 -15.00 -17.05
N ALA A 333 -17.56 -15.38 -15.82
CA ALA A 333 -16.19 -15.70 -15.43
C ALA A 333 -15.86 -17.21 -15.56
N GLY A 334 -16.80 -18.05 -16.02
CA GLY A 334 -16.61 -19.48 -16.22
C GLY A 334 -16.77 -20.35 -14.96
N GLN A 335 -17.24 -19.80 -13.83
CA GLN A 335 -17.53 -20.58 -12.63
C GLN A 335 -18.91 -21.24 -12.75
N ILE A 336 -19.03 -22.49 -12.32
CA ILE A 336 -20.30 -23.19 -12.21
C ILE A 336 -21.10 -22.56 -11.06
N THR A 337 -22.30 -22.04 -11.34
CA THR A 337 -23.18 -21.38 -10.36
C THR A 337 -24.40 -22.22 -9.98
N ALA A 338 -24.75 -23.18 -10.82
CA ALA A 338 -25.78 -24.17 -10.52
C ALA A 338 -25.52 -25.42 -11.35
N ILE A 339 -25.87 -26.58 -10.79
CA ILE A 339 -25.93 -27.85 -11.50
C ILE A 339 -27.25 -28.53 -11.13
N SER A 340 -27.94 -29.05 -12.14
CA SER A 340 -29.16 -29.83 -11.98
C SER A 340 -29.12 -31.06 -12.89
N GLN A 341 -29.96 -32.05 -12.64
CA GLN A 341 -30.06 -33.25 -13.48
C GLN A 341 -31.31 -33.16 -14.35
N GLN A 342 -31.14 -33.44 -15.64
CA GLN A 342 -32.20 -33.54 -16.63
C GLN A 342 -32.39 -35.01 -17.01
N ASN A 343 -33.63 -35.51 -16.92
CA ASN A 343 -33.95 -36.85 -17.43
C ASN A 343 -33.80 -36.90 -18.96
N ILE A 344 -33.19 -37.97 -19.47
CA ILE A 344 -33.25 -38.30 -20.89
C ILE A 344 -34.71 -38.67 -21.21
N ARG A 345 -35.29 -38.02 -22.22
CA ARG A 345 -36.70 -38.20 -22.57
C ARG A 345 -36.97 -39.64 -23.03
N SER A 346 -38.16 -40.15 -22.75
CA SER A 346 -38.63 -41.41 -23.34
C SER A 346 -38.80 -41.25 -24.85
N ALA A 347 -38.44 -42.27 -25.62
CA ALA A 347 -38.69 -42.23 -27.05
C ALA A 347 -40.20 -42.35 -27.33
N SER A 348 -40.67 -41.63 -28.35
CA SER A 348 -42.02 -41.75 -28.89
C SER A 348 -41.99 -41.63 -30.42
N VAL A 349 -43.14 -41.76 -31.08
CA VAL A 349 -43.27 -41.56 -32.53
C VAL A 349 -42.95 -40.13 -33.00
N THR A 350 -42.84 -39.16 -32.09
CA THR A 350 -42.50 -37.76 -32.39
C THR A 350 -41.28 -37.24 -31.63
N GLN A 351 -40.66 -38.05 -30.78
CA GLN A 351 -39.57 -37.63 -29.89
C GLN A 351 -38.47 -38.68 -29.82
N SER A 352 -37.24 -38.28 -30.14
CA SER A 352 -36.05 -39.09 -29.89
C SER A 352 -35.81 -39.24 -28.39
N GLY A 353 -35.46 -40.45 -27.94
CA GLY A 353 -35.28 -40.77 -26.53
C GLY A 353 -34.82 -42.22 -26.32
N VAL A 354 -34.91 -42.71 -25.09
CA VAL A 354 -34.67 -44.13 -24.72
C VAL A 354 -36.00 -44.90 -24.68
N VAL A 355 -36.03 -46.13 -25.20
CA VAL A 355 -37.21 -47.03 -25.23
C VAL A 355 -36.83 -48.42 -24.76
N LEU A 356 -37.73 -49.10 -24.05
CA LEU A 356 -37.50 -50.48 -23.59
C LEU A 356 -37.76 -51.46 -24.75
N LEU A 357 -36.88 -52.44 -24.98
CA LEU A 357 -37.16 -53.51 -25.94
C LEU A 357 -37.94 -54.65 -25.27
N THR A 358 -38.93 -55.22 -25.97
CA THR A 358 -39.79 -56.31 -25.44
C THR A 358 -39.90 -57.51 -26.38
N ASP A 359 -39.90 -58.70 -25.80
CA ASP A 359 -40.08 -60.01 -26.46
C ASP A 359 -41.55 -60.49 -26.39
N ASP A 360 -42.51 -59.58 -26.19
CA ASP A 360 -43.94 -59.87 -26.05
C ASP A 360 -44.71 -59.43 -27.32
N LEU A 361 -45.39 -60.37 -27.96
CA LEU A 361 -46.20 -60.15 -29.18
C LEU A 361 -47.66 -59.80 -28.90
N THR A 362 -48.05 -59.68 -27.63
CA THR A 362 -49.43 -59.43 -27.20
C THR A 362 -49.62 -58.06 -26.54
N THR A 363 -48.53 -57.37 -26.20
CA THR A 363 -48.58 -56.04 -25.58
C THR A 363 -48.85 -54.93 -26.60
N ASP A 364 -49.69 -53.97 -26.23
CA ASP A 364 -49.95 -52.72 -26.94
C ASP A 364 -49.28 -51.51 -26.25
N ASP A 365 -48.33 -51.77 -25.34
CA ASP A 365 -47.65 -50.76 -24.55
C ASP A 365 -46.75 -49.88 -25.43
N SER A 366 -47.22 -48.66 -25.67
CA SER A 366 -46.51 -47.64 -26.46
C SER A 366 -45.13 -47.24 -25.94
N SER A 367 -44.76 -47.65 -24.72
CA SER A 367 -43.42 -47.42 -24.14
C SER A 367 -42.40 -48.51 -24.47
N LYS A 368 -42.79 -49.56 -25.19
CA LYS A 368 -41.95 -50.71 -25.54
C LYS A 368 -41.86 -50.92 -27.04
N ALA A 369 -40.66 -51.21 -27.53
CA ALA A 369 -40.42 -51.53 -28.93
C ALA A 369 -40.15 -53.04 -29.12
N LEU A 370 -40.58 -53.57 -30.27
CA LEU A 370 -40.37 -54.97 -30.63
C LEU A 370 -38.87 -55.29 -30.74
N THR A 371 -38.43 -56.43 -30.21
CA THR A 371 -37.09 -56.92 -30.49
C THR A 371 -36.96 -57.43 -31.93
N ALA A 372 -35.75 -57.37 -32.49
CA ALA A 372 -35.45 -57.95 -33.79
C ALA A 372 -35.80 -59.46 -33.86
N LYS A 373 -35.64 -60.18 -32.74
CA LYS A 373 -35.96 -61.60 -32.61
C LYS A 373 -37.44 -61.89 -32.83
N GLN A 374 -38.32 -61.13 -32.18
CA GLN A 374 -39.76 -61.31 -32.35
C GLN A 374 -40.26 -60.83 -33.72
N GLY A 375 -39.67 -59.78 -34.29
CA GLY A 375 -39.93 -59.35 -35.67
C GLY A 375 -39.65 -60.45 -36.70
N LYS A 376 -38.54 -61.18 -36.52
CA LYS A 376 -38.21 -62.33 -37.37
C LYS A 376 -39.23 -63.46 -37.24
N LEU A 377 -39.64 -63.79 -36.01
CA LEU A 377 -40.60 -64.88 -35.77
C LEU A 377 -41.96 -64.65 -36.46
N ILE A 378 -42.46 -63.41 -36.44
CA ILE A 378 -43.68 -63.04 -37.17
C ILE A 378 -43.50 -63.26 -38.67
N ASN A 379 -42.39 -62.77 -39.23
CA ASN A 379 -42.10 -62.89 -40.66
C ASN A 379 -42.03 -64.36 -41.11
N ASP A 380 -41.41 -65.23 -40.31
CA ASP A 380 -41.33 -66.66 -40.60
C ASP A 380 -42.72 -67.35 -40.55
N LYS A 381 -43.59 -66.99 -39.61
CA LYS A 381 -44.96 -67.55 -39.51
C LYS A 381 -45.87 -67.16 -40.67
N VAL A 382 -45.76 -65.94 -41.18
CA VAL A 382 -46.55 -65.46 -42.34
C VAL A 382 -46.21 -66.26 -43.60
N ASN A 383 -44.93 -66.59 -43.80
CA ASN A 383 -44.47 -67.35 -44.97
C ASN A 383 -44.92 -68.82 -44.97
N ALA A 384 -45.28 -69.40 -43.82
CA ALA A 384 -45.72 -70.80 -43.72
C ALA A 384 -47.14 -71.05 -44.25
N LEU A 385 -47.96 -70.01 -44.47
CA LEU A 385 -49.35 -70.14 -44.94
C LEU A 385 -49.49 -70.39 -46.46
N THR A 386 -48.39 -70.40 -47.22
CA THR A 386 -48.37 -70.55 -48.68
C THR A 386 -47.85 -71.91 -49.18
N ASP A 387 -47.62 -72.89 -48.31
CA ASP A 387 -47.01 -74.19 -48.66
C ASP A 387 -48.05 -75.29 -49.01
N TYR A 388 -47.90 -75.91 -50.19
CA TYR A 388 -48.75 -77.02 -50.69
C TYR A 388 -48.54 -78.33 -49.92
N SER A 389 -47.42 -78.48 -49.20
CA SER A 389 -47.06 -79.71 -48.45
C SER A 389 -48.05 -80.09 -47.33
N LEU A 390 -48.95 -79.17 -47.00
CA LEU A 390 -49.97 -79.31 -45.97
C LEU A 390 -51.33 -79.86 -46.50
N LEU A 391 -51.46 -80.12 -47.81
CA LEU A 391 -52.68 -80.64 -48.45
C LEU A 391 -52.45 -82.04 -49.05
N ASP A 392 -53.51 -82.85 -49.14
CA ASP A 392 -53.50 -84.13 -49.84
C ASP A 392 -53.93 -83.93 -51.31
N LYS A 393 -53.17 -84.50 -52.25
CA LYS A 393 -53.44 -84.43 -53.69
C LYS A 393 -54.29 -85.62 -54.14
N PHE A 394 -55.36 -85.33 -54.87
CA PHE A 394 -56.20 -86.30 -55.57
C PHE A 394 -56.28 -85.95 -57.05
N THR A 395 -56.15 -86.94 -57.92
CA THR A 395 -56.45 -86.79 -59.35
C THR A 395 -57.84 -87.35 -59.60
N ILE A 396 -58.81 -86.50 -59.89
CA ILE A 396 -60.17 -86.91 -60.26
C ILE A 396 -60.23 -87.13 -61.78
N ASP A 397 -60.68 -88.30 -62.22
CA ASP A 397 -60.70 -88.71 -63.62
C ASP A 397 -62.12 -88.69 -64.18
N LEU A 398 -62.41 -87.72 -65.06
CA LEU A 398 -63.68 -87.57 -65.75
C LEU A 398 -63.55 -87.86 -67.26
N THR A 399 -62.46 -88.49 -67.71
CA THR A 399 -62.16 -88.67 -69.15
C THR A 399 -63.26 -89.44 -69.90
N ALA A 400 -63.88 -90.43 -69.28
CA ALA A 400 -64.96 -91.23 -69.86
C ALA A 400 -66.35 -90.57 -69.78
N LEU A 401 -66.46 -89.40 -69.15
CA LEU A 401 -67.73 -88.70 -68.93
C LEU A 401 -68.00 -87.63 -70.01
N ASN A 402 -69.27 -87.26 -70.20
CA ASN A 402 -69.70 -86.37 -71.29
C ASN A 402 -69.01 -85.00 -71.18
N LYS A 403 -68.32 -84.61 -72.26
CA LYS A 403 -67.51 -83.39 -72.35
C LYS A 403 -68.28 -82.07 -72.20
N ASP A 404 -69.60 -82.09 -72.39
CA ASP A 404 -70.48 -80.93 -72.31
C ASP A 404 -71.32 -80.91 -71.01
N THR A 405 -71.07 -81.85 -70.10
CA THR A 405 -71.71 -81.96 -68.78
C THR A 405 -70.69 -81.67 -67.67
N TYR A 406 -71.13 -80.96 -66.63
CA TYR A 406 -70.35 -80.70 -65.43
C TYR A 406 -70.84 -81.58 -64.28
N TYR A 407 -69.94 -82.38 -63.73
CA TYR A 407 -70.25 -83.35 -62.70
C TYR A 407 -69.88 -82.81 -61.32
N PRO A 408 -70.80 -82.89 -60.32
CA PRO A 408 -70.47 -82.45 -58.98
C PRO A 408 -69.40 -83.35 -58.37
N VAL A 409 -68.40 -82.71 -57.77
CA VAL A 409 -67.38 -83.33 -56.96
C VAL A 409 -67.65 -82.92 -55.53
N THR A 410 -68.09 -83.89 -54.73
CA THR A 410 -68.45 -83.67 -53.33
C THR A 410 -67.29 -84.06 -52.43
N THR A 411 -66.94 -83.21 -51.47
CA THR A 411 -65.92 -83.49 -50.45
C THR A 411 -66.49 -83.20 -49.07
N ARG A 412 -66.58 -84.23 -48.20
CA ARG A 412 -67.03 -84.04 -46.81
C ARG A 412 -65.98 -83.26 -46.03
N ILE A 413 -66.38 -82.15 -45.42
CA ILE A 413 -65.55 -81.40 -44.47
C ILE A 413 -65.86 -81.93 -43.06
N ALA A 414 -64.87 -82.53 -42.40
CA ALA A 414 -65.02 -83.05 -41.03
C ALA A 414 -64.33 -82.13 -40.00
N GLY A 415 -65.10 -81.61 -39.03
CA GLY A 415 -64.60 -80.84 -37.88
C GLY A 415 -64.74 -79.31 -37.98
N LYS A 416 -64.64 -78.60 -36.85
CA LYS A 416 -64.84 -77.13 -36.73
C LYS A 416 -63.62 -76.31 -37.17
N LYS A 417 -63.10 -76.53 -38.38
CA LYS A 417 -61.94 -75.80 -38.91
C LYS A 417 -62.20 -75.34 -40.33
N ARG A 418 -61.64 -74.16 -40.68
CA ARG A 418 -61.59 -73.69 -42.06
C ARG A 418 -60.65 -74.60 -42.84
N VAL A 419 -61.11 -75.15 -43.95
CA VAL A 419 -60.31 -75.98 -44.84
C VAL A 419 -60.00 -75.20 -46.11
N ARG A 420 -58.88 -75.54 -46.75
CA ARG A 420 -58.48 -74.99 -48.05
C ARG A 420 -58.64 -76.06 -49.12
N PHE A 421 -59.12 -75.63 -50.27
CA PHE A 421 -59.23 -76.43 -51.48
C PHE A 421 -58.47 -75.70 -52.57
N ILE A 422 -57.64 -76.44 -53.30
CA ILE A 422 -56.94 -75.94 -54.47
C ILE A 422 -57.19 -76.92 -55.61
N ILE A 423 -57.70 -76.43 -56.74
CA ILE A 423 -57.63 -77.13 -58.01
C ILE A 423 -56.49 -76.49 -58.76
N ASP A 424 -55.47 -77.25 -59.08
CA ASP A 424 -54.26 -76.76 -59.75
C ASP A 424 -53.88 -77.74 -60.85
N THR A 425 -54.68 -77.71 -61.92
CA THR A 425 -54.37 -78.45 -63.14
C THR A 425 -53.51 -77.56 -64.02
N LEU A 426 -52.19 -77.76 -63.92
CA LEU A 426 -51.22 -77.01 -64.70
C LEU A 426 -51.31 -77.35 -66.19
N PHE A 427 -50.93 -76.38 -67.02
CA PHE A 427 -50.84 -76.54 -68.46
C PHE A 427 -49.99 -77.77 -68.82
N SER A 428 -50.43 -78.55 -69.82
CA SER A 428 -49.84 -79.83 -70.27
C SER A 428 -50.03 -81.06 -69.36
N SER A 429 -50.58 -80.91 -68.15
CA SER A 429 -50.78 -82.06 -67.24
C SER A 429 -51.76 -83.09 -67.79
N TYR A 430 -52.85 -82.63 -68.40
CA TYR A 430 -53.89 -83.48 -68.99
C TYR A 430 -54.40 -82.87 -70.31
N GLN A 431 -54.95 -83.74 -71.17
CA GLN A 431 -55.63 -83.34 -72.41
C GLN A 431 -57.15 -83.35 -72.20
N ALA A 432 -57.85 -82.41 -72.83
CA ALA A 432 -59.30 -82.30 -72.80
C ALA A 432 -59.83 -82.11 -74.23
N PRO A 433 -60.88 -82.83 -74.66
CA PRO A 433 -61.45 -82.71 -76.00
C PRO A 433 -62.15 -81.37 -76.26
N TRP A 434 -62.42 -80.58 -75.21
CA TRP A 434 -62.98 -79.23 -75.28
C TRP A 434 -61.93 -78.11 -75.16
N SER A 435 -60.64 -78.45 -75.04
CA SER A 435 -59.57 -77.45 -74.99
C SER A 435 -59.54 -76.63 -76.28
N THR A 436 -59.28 -75.33 -76.15
CA THR A 436 -59.07 -74.42 -77.30
C THR A 436 -57.60 -74.31 -77.72
N HIS A 437 -56.69 -75.00 -77.02
CA HIS A 437 -55.28 -75.06 -77.40
C HIS A 437 -55.04 -76.18 -78.41
N GLY A 438 -54.21 -75.94 -79.44
CA GLY A 438 -54.01 -76.88 -80.55
C GLY A 438 -53.46 -78.27 -80.17
N GLY A 439 -52.88 -78.41 -78.98
CA GLY A 439 -52.41 -79.70 -78.43
C GLY A 439 -53.38 -80.38 -77.44
N GLY A 440 -54.60 -79.86 -77.26
CA GLY A 440 -55.61 -80.42 -76.35
C GLY A 440 -55.40 -80.12 -74.87
N SER A 441 -54.30 -79.45 -74.48
CA SER A 441 -54.02 -79.08 -73.08
C SER A 441 -54.85 -77.89 -72.59
N PHE A 442 -55.09 -77.80 -71.29
CA PHE A 442 -55.75 -76.65 -70.65
C PHE A 442 -55.09 -76.33 -69.31
N SER A 443 -55.46 -75.21 -68.70
CA SER A 443 -55.14 -75.00 -67.28
C SER A 443 -56.29 -74.38 -66.52
N VAL A 444 -56.43 -74.77 -65.27
CA VAL A 444 -57.37 -74.16 -64.32
C VAL A 444 -56.73 -74.10 -62.94
N PHE A 445 -56.86 -72.94 -62.32
CA PHE A 445 -56.47 -72.67 -60.95
C PHE A 445 -57.69 -72.14 -60.18
N ALA A 446 -58.07 -72.83 -59.12
CA ALA A 446 -59.10 -72.39 -58.19
C ALA A 446 -58.61 -72.62 -56.77
N ASP A 447 -58.47 -71.56 -55.99
CA ASP A 447 -58.04 -71.63 -54.59
C ASP A 447 -59.08 -70.93 -53.73
N TRP A 448 -59.67 -71.70 -52.81
CA TRP A 448 -60.65 -71.17 -51.87
C TRP A 448 -60.51 -71.82 -50.51
N ASN A 449 -60.95 -71.06 -49.52
CA ASN A 449 -61.13 -71.55 -48.17
C ASN A 449 -62.62 -71.59 -47.85
N GLU A 450 -63.02 -72.61 -47.09
CA GLU A 450 -64.40 -72.81 -46.72
C GLU A 450 -64.52 -73.36 -45.30
N TYR A 451 -65.56 -72.92 -44.59
CA TYR A 451 -65.93 -73.41 -43.27
C TYR A 451 -67.17 -74.31 -43.39
N PRO A 452 -67.29 -75.41 -42.62
CA PRO A 452 -68.48 -76.25 -42.65
C PRO A 452 -69.70 -75.51 -42.09
N ASP A 453 -70.82 -75.59 -42.81
CA ASP A 453 -72.12 -74.99 -42.43
C ASP A 453 -72.74 -75.66 -41.20
N ASP A 454 -72.59 -76.98 -41.09
CA ASP A 454 -73.08 -77.82 -39.99
C ASP A 454 -74.56 -77.57 -39.63
N TRP A 455 -75.46 -77.77 -40.61
CA TRP A 455 -76.92 -77.51 -40.48
C TRP A 455 -77.27 -76.04 -40.18
N GLY A 456 -76.56 -75.09 -40.80
CA GLY A 456 -76.72 -73.66 -40.54
C GLY A 456 -76.23 -73.20 -39.18
N GLY A 457 -75.52 -74.05 -38.42
CA GLY A 457 -74.90 -73.70 -37.15
C GLY A 457 -73.71 -72.75 -37.29
N ASN A 458 -73.08 -72.71 -38.46
CA ASN A 458 -72.09 -71.70 -38.85
C ASN A 458 -72.52 -71.03 -40.15
N THR A 459 -72.24 -69.74 -40.30
CA THR A 459 -72.35 -69.10 -41.62
C THR A 459 -71.27 -69.69 -42.54
N VAL A 460 -71.65 -70.07 -43.76
CA VAL A 460 -70.69 -70.48 -44.80
C VAL A 460 -69.82 -69.29 -45.21
N ASP A 461 -68.73 -69.10 -44.47
CA ASP A 461 -67.69 -68.12 -44.80
C ASP A 461 -66.75 -68.73 -45.85
N ARG A 462 -67.16 -68.61 -47.12
CA ARG A 462 -66.41 -69.06 -48.29
C ARG A 462 -65.64 -67.90 -48.90
N ASN A 463 -64.32 -68.05 -48.94
CA ASN A 463 -63.40 -67.09 -49.53
C ASN A 463 -62.71 -67.71 -50.73
N ILE A 464 -63.15 -67.34 -51.94
CA ILE A 464 -62.40 -67.67 -53.16
C ILE A 464 -61.21 -66.70 -53.22
N ASN A 465 -60.03 -67.19 -52.88
CA ASN A 465 -58.82 -66.38 -52.82
C ASN A 465 -58.34 -66.02 -54.23
N SER A 466 -58.43 -66.99 -55.15
CA SER A 466 -58.01 -66.84 -56.53
C SER A 466 -58.78 -67.81 -57.43
N PHE A 467 -59.10 -67.36 -58.63
CA PHE A 467 -59.73 -68.19 -59.64
C PHE A 467 -59.30 -67.74 -61.04
N GLY A 468 -58.90 -68.69 -61.88
CA GLY A 468 -58.53 -68.43 -63.26
C GLY A 468 -58.42 -69.71 -64.08
N TYR A 469 -58.67 -69.61 -65.37
CA TYR A 469 -58.49 -70.70 -66.32
C TYR A 469 -58.05 -70.14 -67.66
N THR A 470 -57.33 -70.94 -68.43
CA THR A 470 -56.91 -70.58 -69.79
C THR A 470 -57.06 -71.78 -70.72
N TRP A 471 -57.12 -71.52 -72.03
CA TRP A 471 -57.25 -72.55 -73.06
C TRP A 471 -58.55 -73.37 -73.00
N SER A 472 -59.62 -72.73 -72.55
CA SER A 472 -60.98 -73.26 -72.60
C SER A 472 -61.96 -72.12 -72.90
N SER A 473 -62.96 -72.37 -73.75
CA SER A 473 -64.01 -71.39 -74.06
C SER A 473 -65.04 -71.22 -72.94
N GLN A 474 -65.10 -72.19 -72.02
CA GLN A 474 -65.96 -72.19 -70.84
C GLN A 474 -65.14 -72.54 -69.62
N SER A 475 -65.49 -71.99 -68.46
CA SER A 475 -64.80 -72.32 -67.21
C SER A 475 -64.78 -73.83 -66.95
N PRO A 476 -63.62 -74.50 -66.81
CA PRO A 476 -63.56 -75.93 -66.53
C PRO A 476 -64.15 -76.34 -65.18
N ILE A 477 -64.29 -75.38 -64.25
CA ILE A 477 -64.85 -75.55 -62.91
C ILE A 477 -66.01 -74.57 -62.70
N LEU A 478 -67.12 -75.05 -62.16
CA LEU A 478 -68.31 -74.24 -61.84
C LEU A 478 -68.78 -74.47 -60.40
N GLY A 479 -69.65 -73.60 -59.92
CA GLY A 479 -70.57 -73.86 -58.81
C GLY A 479 -69.88 -74.24 -57.50
N ILE A 480 -68.80 -73.53 -57.12
CA ILE A 480 -68.16 -73.73 -55.81
C ILE A 480 -69.18 -73.34 -54.73
N SER A 481 -69.71 -74.36 -54.07
CA SER A 481 -70.87 -74.34 -53.19
C SER A 481 -70.71 -75.35 -52.05
N GLN A 482 -71.70 -75.42 -51.16
CA GLN A 482 -71.76 -76.43 -50.10
C GLN A 482 -73.18 -76.99 -50.07
N MET A 483 -73.31 -78.30 -49.86
CA MET A 483 -74.52 -78.87 -49.29
C MET A 483 -74.44 -78.62 -47.78
N GLY A 484 -75.16 -77.60 -47.28
CA GLY A 484 -75.01 -77.05 -45.94
C GLY A 484 -75.38 -78.03 -44.81
N ALA A 485 -76.51 -78.71 -44.95
CA ALA A 485 -76.97 -79.72 -43.98
C ALA A 485 -76.07 -80.96 -43.92
N SER A 486 -75.27 -81.21 -44.96
CA SER A 486 -74.31 -82.33 -44.97
C SER A 486 -72.85 -81.89 -44.97
N SER A 487 -72.57 -80.58 -44.82
CA SER A 487 -71.25 -79.93 -44.94
C SER A 487 -70.33 -80.56 -45.99
N ASN A 488 -70.90 -80.89 -47.15
CA ASN A 488 -70.14 -81.36 -48.29
C ASN A 488 -69.82 -80.15 -49.15
N ALA A 489 -68.55 -79.79 -49.25
CA ALA A 489 -68.11 -78.83 -50.27
C ALA A 489 -68.33 -79.45 -51.65
N VAL A 490 -68.85 -78.64 -52.55
CA VAL A 490 -69.18 -79.05 -53.92
C VAL A 490 -68.52 -78.07 -54.87
N PHE A 491 -67.85 -78.62 -55.87
CA PHE A 491 -67.53 -77.90 -57.09
C PHE A 491 -67.88 -78.80 -58.27
N TYR A 492 -68.12 -78.21 -59.43
CA TYR A 492 -68.54 -78.94 -60.61
C TYR A 492 -67.41 -78.97 -61.62
N ALA A 493 -66.93 -80.16 -61.97
CA ALA A 493 -65.84 -80.37 -62.93
C ALA A 493 -66.38 -80.82 -64.29
N ARG A 494 -65.87 -80.23 -65.38
CA ARG A 494 -66.30 -80.56 -66.74
C ARG A 494 -65.82 -81.97 -67.14
N GLY A 495 -66.70 -82.77 -67.75
CA GLY A 495 -66.34 -84.10 -68.25
C GLY A 495 -65.31 -84.08 -69.39
N GLY A 496 -64.69 -85.22 -69.68
CA GLY A 496 -63.74 -85.40 -70.78
C GLY A 496 -62.26 -85.20 -70.43
N THR A 497 -61.91 -84.94 -69.16
CA THR A 497 -60.50 -84.80 -68.75
C THR A 497 -60.28 -85.16 -67.27
N LYS A 498 -59.06 -84.95 -66.76
CA LYS A 498 -58.71 -85.12 -65.34
C LYS A 498 -58.40 -83.78 -64.69
N TYR A 499 -58.53 -83.72 -63.37
CA TYR A 499 -58.16 -82.55 -62.57
C TYR A 499 -57.34 -82.95 -61.35
N ASP A 500 -56.34 -82.13 -61.04
CA ASP A 500 -55.58 -82.25 -59.80
C ASP A 500 -56.20 -81.37 -58.72
N VAL A 501 -56.68 -82.01 -57.65
CA VAL A 501 -57.41 -81.41 -56.55
C VAL A 501 -56.62 -81.64 -55.27
N TYR A 502 -56.19 -80.56 -54.63
CA TYR A 502 -55.53 -80.55 -53.34
C TYR A 502 -56.55 -80.15 -52.29
N VAL A 503 -56.77 -80.99 -51.30
CA VAL A 503 -57.71 -80.72 -50.21
C VAL A 503 -57.01 -80.89 -48.86
N ALA A 504 -57.57 -80.28 -47.82
CA ALA A 504 -57.04 -80.46 -46.47
C ALA A 504 -56.96 -81.95 -46.10
N LYS A 505 -55.91 -82.34 -45.34
CA LYS A 505 -55.69 -83.73 -44.96
C LYS A 505 -56.91 -84.34 -44.27
N GLY A 506 -57.28 -85.55 -44.68
CA GLY A 506 -58.46 -86.27 -44.19
C GLY A 506 -59.78 -85.95 -44.91
N CYS A 507 -59.76 -85.07 -45.91
CA CYS A 507 -60.86 -84.88 -46.85
C CYS A 507 -60.63 -85.68 -48.14
N THR A 508 -61.69 -86.17 -48.78
CA THR A 508 -61.58 -86.92 -50.05
C THR A 508 -62.61 -86.43 -51.06
N PRO A 509 -62.18 -85.92 -52.24
CA PRO A 509 -63.09 -85.52 -53.31
C PRO A 509 -63.67 -86.73 -54.03
N ILE A 510 -65.00 -86.75 -54.20
CA ILE A 510 -65.74 -87.85 -54.82
C ILE A 510 -66.57 -87.32 -55.99
N ILE A 511 -66.33 -87.88 -57.18
CA ILE A 511 -67.09 -87.55 -58.41
C ILE A 511 -68.49 -88.18 -58.31
N ARG A 512 -69.53 -87.40 -58.61
CA ARG A 512 -70.92 -87.88 -58.68
C ARG A 512 -71.39 -87.88 -60.13
N THR A 513 -71.57 -89.07 -60.70
CA THR A 513 -71.94 -89.26 -62.12
C THR A 513 -73.45 -89.23 -62.38
N ALA A 514 -74.25 -89.22 -61.31
CA ALA A 514 -75.71 -89.07 -61.30
C ALA A 514 -76.14 -88.17 -60.14
N SER A 515 -77.44 -87.88 -60.01
CA SER A 515 -77.97 -87.14 -58.85
C SER A 515 -77.56 -87.79 -57.54
N TYR A 516 -77.02 -86.99 -56.63
CA TYR A 516 -76.54 -87.38 -55.32
C TYR A 516 -77.28 -86.56 -54.27
N SER A 517 -78.08 -87.24 -53.45
CA SER A 517 -78.84 -86.65 -52.37
C SER A 517 -78.27 -87.09 -51.03
N LEU A 518 -78.05 -86.13 -50.13
CA LEU A 518 -77.63 -86.39 -48.75
C LEU A 518 -78.27 -85.34 -47.84
N ASN A 519 -78.87 -85.79 -46.73
CA ASN A 519 -79.53 -84.94 -45.74
C ASN A 519 -80.56 -83.95 -46.34
N GLY A 520 -81.32 -84.36 -47.35
CA GLY A 520 -82.37 -83.55 -47.98
C GLY A 520 -81.88 -82.57 -49.06
N GLU A 521 -80.57 -82.41 -49.22
CA GLU A 521 -79.97 -81.60 -50.28
C GLU A 521 -79.56 -82.51 -51.44
N THR A 522 -79.68 -82.02 -52.68
CA THR A 522 -79.33 -82.79 -53.89
C THR A 522 -78.43 -81.99 -54.80
N VAL A 523 -77.34 -82.61 -55.24
CA VAL A 523 -76.51 -82.12 -56.34
C VAL A 523 -76.55 -83.13 -57.47
N GLN A 524 -76.52 -82.66 -58.72
CA GLN A 524 -76.64 -83.51 -59.89
C GLN A 524 -75.81 -82.93 -61.04
N PRO A 525 -75.42 -83.73 -62.04
CA PRO A 525 -74.72 -83.21 -63.22
C PRO A 525 -75.50 -82.06 -63.88
N ILE A 526 -74.82 -80.98 -64.23
CA ILE A 526 -75.41 -79.75 -64.79
C ILE A 526 -74.82 -79.40 -66.16
N ALA A 527 -75.55 -78.58 -66.93
CA ALA A 527 -75.00 -77.90 -68.10
C ALA A 527 -74.23 -76.64 -67.69
N TYR A 528 -73.42 -76.09 -68.61
CA TYR A 528 -72.69 -74.84 -68.37
C TYR A 528 -73.63 -73.65 -68.09
N ASN A 529 -73.29 -72.85 -67.07
CA ASN A 529 -73.95 -71.58 -66.76
C ASN A 529 -72.88 -70.54 -66.34
N ALA A 530 -72.90 -69.38 -66.99
CA ALA A 530 -71.92 -68.32 -66.74
C ALA A 530 -72.02 -67.71 -65.34
N ASN A 531 -73.21 -67.75 -64.71
CA ASN A 531 -73.41 -67.24 -63.35
C ASN A 531 -72.75 -68.11 -62.28
N ASP A 532 -72.47 -69.38 -62.61
CA ASP A 532 -71.84 -70.34 -61.69
C ASP A 532 -70.30 -70.32 -61.80
N VAL A 533 -69.73 -69.42 -62.60
CA VAL A 533 -68.27 -69.26 -62.70
C VAL A 533 -67.74 -68.59 -61.41
N PRO A 534 -66.79 -69.22 -60.68
CA PRO A 534 -66.25 -68.66 -59.45
C PRO A 534 -65.59 -67.29 -59.65
N ARG A 535 -65.75 -66.39 -58.67
CA ARG A 535 -65.10 -65.07 -58.65
C ARG A 535 -64.29 -64.93 -57.37
N SER A 536 -63.03 -64.52 -57.49
CA SER A 536 -62.18 -64.26 -56.32
C SER A 536 -62.64 -63.02 -55.54
N ILE A 537 -62.29 -62.95 -54.25
CA ILE A 537 -62.54 -61.77 -53.39
C ILE A 537 -62.02 -60.49 -54.03
N ARG A 538 -60.86 -60.54 -54.69
CA ARG A 538 -60.33 -59.37 -55.41
C ARG A 538 -61.26 -58.95 -56.55
N GLN A 539 -61.79 -59.90 -57.31
CA GLN A 539 -62.74 -59.66 -58.40
C GLN A 539 -64.14 -59.24 -57.89
N GLN A 540 -64.51 -59.59 -56.66
CA GLN A 540 -65.73 -59.12 -55.97
C GLN A 540 -65.53 -57.70 -55.41
N LEU A 541 -64.45 -57.43 -54.66
CA LEU A 541 -64.15 -56.09 -54.12
C LEU A 541 -63.90 -55.04 -55.19
N SER A 542 -63.38 -55.40 -56.36
CA SER A 542 -63.28 -54.46 -57.49
C SER A 542 -64.64 -54.02 -58.04
N ALA A 543 -65.73 -54.73 -57.69
CA ALA A 543 -67.10 -54.37 -58.07
C ALA A 543 -67.83 -53.50 -57.01
N ASP A 544 -67.36 -53.44 -55.74
CA ASP A 544 -68.13 -52.90 -54.58
C ASP A 544 -67.60 -51.59 -53.92
N LYS A 545 -66.60 -50.87 -54.47
CA LYS A 545 -65.87 -49.79 -53.75
C LYS A 545 -66.45 -48.34 -53.84
N LEU A 546 -67.53 -47.96 -53.12
CA LEU A 546 -67.83 -46.52 -52.82
C LEU A 546 -68.82 -46.29 -51.64
N ASP A 547 -68.33 -45.98 -50.43
CA ASP A 547 -69.08 -45.28 -49.35
C ASP A 547 -68.11 -44.42 -48.48
N LYS A 548 -68.48 -43.18 -48.14
CA LYS A 548 -67.59 -42.02 -47.85
C LYS A 548 -67.92 -41.24 -46.55
N THR A 549 -68.58 -41.84 -45.57
CA THR A 549 -69.32 -41.06 -44.54
C THR A 549 -68.69 -40.99 -43.12
N ALA A 550 -67.55 -41.64 -42.86
CA ALA A 550 -67.07 -41.83 -41.47
C ALA A 550 -66.17 -40.72 -40.86
N THR A 551 -65.63 -39.77 -41.63
CA THR A 551 -64.52 -38.91 -41.14
C THR A 551 -64.93 -37.60 -40.42
N ALA A 552 -66.21 -37.22 -40.40
CA ALA A 552 -66.64 -35.88 -39.96
C ALA A 552 -66.95 -35.71 -38.45
N VAL A 553 -66.98 -36.79 -37.65
CA VAL A 553 -67.54 -36.77 -36.28
C VAL A 553 -66.50 -36.40 -35.20
N ALA A 554 -65.20 -36.52 -35.45
CA ALA A 554 -64.16 -36.38 -34.42
C ALA A 554 -63.79 -34.94 -34.01
N ALA A 555 -64.15 -33.91 -34.79
CA ALA A 555 -63.62 -32.55 -34.61
C ALA A 555 -64.40 -31.64 -33.63
N LYS A 556 -65.49 -32.11 -33.00
CA LYS A 556 -66.45 -31.24 -32.28
C LYS A 556 -66.38 -31.24 -30.75
N LYS A 557 -65.41 -31.94 -30.14
CA LYS A 557 -65.40 -32.22 -28.67
C LYS A 557 -64.39 -31.42 -27.84
N LEU A 558 -63.76 -30.36 -28.38
CA LEU A 558 -62.61 -29.68 -27.75
C LEU A 558 -62.78 -28.16 -27.52
N ALA A 559 -63.98 -27.67 -27.22
CA ALA A 559 -64.17 -26.26 -26.83
C ALA A 559 -65.27 -26.08 -25.78
N ILE A 560 -64.97 -25.25 -24.76
CA ILE A 560 -65.82 -24.57 -23.75
C ILE A 560 -65.63 -25.05 -22.29
N GLU A 561 -64.85 -24.28 -21.51
CA GLU A 561 -65.14 -23.96 -20.10
C GLU A 561 -64.94 -22.44 -19.93
N GLN A 562 -65.94 -21.76 -19.37
CA GLN A 562 -66.13 -20.31 -19.38
C GLN A 562 -65.46 -19.64 -18.15
N THR A 563 -64.83 -18.47 -18.35
CA THR A 563 -63.96 -17.75 -17.39
C THR A 563 -64.54 -16.43 -16.87
N SER A 564 -65.75 -16.42 -16.31
CA SER A 564 -66.26 -15.26 -15.57
C SER A 564 -67.39 -15.60 -14.60
N PHE A 565 -67.30 -15.08 -13.36
CA PHE A 565 -68.35 -15.14 -12.33
C PHE A 565 -69.02 -13.77 -12.22
N SER A 566 -70.34 -13.73 -12.12
CA SER A 566 -71.11 -12.47 -12.17
C SER A 566 -71.30 -11.80 -10.81
N ASN A 567 -70.96 -12.47 -9.70
CA ASN A 567 -71.04 -11.94 -8.34
C ASN A 567 -70.22 -12.80 -7.36
N ASP A 568 -69.97 -12.25 -6.17
CA ASP A 568 -69.19 -12.89 -5.13
C ASP A 568 -69.84 -14.18 -4.59
N SER A 569 -71.16 -14.31 -4.67
CA SER A 569 -71.87 -15.52 -4.24
C SER A 569 -71.57 -16.72 -5.13
N ASP A 570 -71.43 -16.53 -6.45
CA ASP A 570 -71.09 -17.60 -7.40
C ASP A 570 -69.63 -18.04 -7.27
N PHE A 571 -68.72 -17.10 -6.96
CA PHE A 571 -67.33 -17.41 -6.62
C PHE A 571 -67.24 -18.19 -5.31
N ILE A 572 -67.96 -17.73 -4.28
CA ILE A 572 -67.99 -18.38 -2.97
C ILE A 572 -68.61 -19.78 -3.07
N GLN A 573 -69.69 -19.97 -3.83
CA GLN A 573 -70.34 -21.28 -4.00
C GLN A 573 -69.44 -22.28 -4.76
N TYR A 574 -68.71 -21.85 -5.80
CA TYR A 574 -67.77 -22.69 -6.55
C TYR A 574 -66.63 -23.26 -5.67
N TYR A 575 -66.13 -22.47 -4.71
CA TYR A 575 -65.09 -22.93 -3.78
C TYR A 575 -65.65 -23.57 -2.50
N LYS A 576 -66.91 -23.30 -2.15
CA LYS A 576 -67.61 -23.90 -1.01
C LYS A 576 -67.95 -25.37 -1.22
N ASP A 577 -68.16 -25.80 -2.47
CA ASP A 577 -68.44 -27.21 -2.79
C ASP A 577 -67.16 -28.08 -2.91
N LYS A 578 -65.98 -27.48 -2.70
CA LYS A 578 -64.71 -28.22 -2.60
C LYS A 578 -64.28 -28.34 -1.14
N SER A 579 -64.84 -29.31 -0.41
CA SER A 579 -64.45 -29.59 0.99
C SER A 579 -63.82 -30.97 1.21
N THR A 580 -62.59 -30.95 1.73
CA THR A 580 -61.99 -31.94 2.66
C THR A 580 -61.17 -31.15 3.68
N ALA A 581 -61.20 -31.28 5.02
CA ALA A 581 -62.19 -31.65 6.06
C ALA A 581 -61.54 -31.52 7.48
N PHE A 582 -62.37 -31.49 8.56
CA PHE A 582 -62.24 -32.02 9.96
C PHE A 582 -62.13 -31.01 11.15
N PHE A 583 -62.90 -30.98 12.28
CA PHE A 583 -63.84 -31.87 13.04
C PHE A 583 -64.96 -31.08 13.80
N ASP A 584 -66.07 -31.73 14.22
CA ASP A 584 -67.17 -31.27 15.11
C ASP A 584 -67.50 -32.33 16.20
N ASN A 585 -67.94 -31.93 17.41
CA ASN A 585 -68.31 -32.76 18.58
C ASN A 585 -69.82 -32.62 18.94
N GLY A 586 -70.72 -32.97 18.03
CA GLY A 586 -71.96 -33.71 18.34
C GLY A 586 -72.92 -33.26 19.46
N SER A 587 -72.92 -32.00 19.94
CA SER A 587 -73.77 -31.59 21.08
C SER A 587 -74.55 -30.26 20.92
N GLY A 588 -74.59 -29.66 19.72
CA GLY A 588 -75.65 -28.71 19.36
C GLY A 588 -75.81 -27.42 20.20
N LYS A 589 -74.71 -26.77 20.62
CA LYS A 589 -74.72 -25.35 21.03
C LYS A 589 -73.54 -24.59 20.42
N PHE A 590 -73.83 -23.67 19.50
CA PHE A 590 -72.89 -22.68 18.98
C PHE A 590 -72.59 -21.63 20.05
N LEU A 591 -71.32 -21.33 20.31
CA LEU A 591 -70.93 -20.02 20.85
C LEU A 591 -70.30 -19.22 19.72
N ALA A 592 -70.93 -18.08 19.45
CA ALA A 592 -70.57 -17.14 18.41
C ALA A 592 -69.18 -16.53 18.66
N GLN A 593 -68.45 -16.36 17.56
CA GLN A 593 -67.23 -15.57 17.45
C GLN A 593 -67.35 -14.25 18.21
N TYR A 594 -66.39 -13.98 19.10
CA TYR A 594 -65.95 -12.61 19.32
C TYR A 594 -65.52 -12.05 17.95
N ALA A 595 -66.14 -10.94 17.53
CA ALA A 595 -65.69 -10.19 16.37
C ALA A 595 -64.33 -9.53 16.70
N ALA A 596 -63.23 -10.17 16.31
CA ALA A 596 -61.95 -9.51 16.22
C ALA A 596 -61.79 -8.98 14.77
N GLY A 597 -61.91 -7.68 14.60
CA GLY A 597 -61.50 -6.98 13.38
C GLY A 597 -60.02 -6.60 13.46
N LEU A 598 -59.21 -7.27 12.62
CA LEU A 598 -57.87 -6.93 12.11
C LEU A 598 -56.67 -6.68 13.06
N VAL A 599 -55.51 -7.19 12.62
CA VAL A 599 -54.06 -7.14 13.04
C VAL A 599 -53.65 -6.08 14.11
N SER A 600 -52.64 -6.25 14.98
CA SER A 600 -51.32 -6.88 14.76
C SER A 600 -50.46 -7.05 16.02
N SER A 601 -49.32 -7.73 15.79
CA SER A 601 -48.09 -7.83 16.60
C SER A 601 -48.19 -8.59 17.92
N GLN A 602 -47.38 -9.64 18.01
CA GLN A 602 -46.29 -9.65 18.98
C GLN A 602 -45.12 -10.47 18.41
N ILE A 603 -43.99 -9.82 18.19
CA ILE A 603 -42.72 -10.44 18.59
C ILE A 603 -42.26 -9.51 19.70
N ASP A 604 -42.20 -9.97 20.95
CA ASP A 604 -41.62 -9.18 22.04
C ASP A 604 -42.14 -7.73 22.18
N GLY A 605 -43.41 -7.57 22.58
CA GLY A 605 -43.90 -6.29 23.11
C GLY A 605 -44.64 -5.38 22.12
N GLY A 606 -45.96 -5.54 22.11
CA GLY A 606 -46.90 -4.51 21.66
C GLY A 606 -48.12 -5.10 20.97
N THR A 607 -49.23 -5.25 21.70
CA THR A 607 -50.55 -5.64 21.16
C THR A 607 -51.57 -4.55 21.43
N PHE A 608 -52.38 -4.24 20.43
CA PHE A 608 -53.44 -3.22 20.50
C PHE A 608 -54.81 -3.90 20.45
N ILE A 609 -55.66 -3.68 21.48
CA ILE A 609 -57.02 -4.24 21.51
C ILE A 609 -58.01 -3.09 21.51
N ILE A 610 -58.88 -3.08 20.50
CA ILE A 610 -60.08 -2.24 20.46
C ILE A 610 -61.23 -3.12 20.94
N SER A 611 -61.88 -2.74 22.04
CA SER A 611 -63.11 -3.41 22.48
C SER A 611 -64.24 -2.40 22.67
N THR A 612 -65.45 -2.82 22.29
CA THR A 612 -66.69 -2.08 22.52
C THR A 612 -67.45 -2.77 23.63
N ASP A 613 -67.79 -2.02 24.67
CA ASP A 613 -68.62 -2.53 25.77
C ASP A 613 -70.06 -2.76 25.27
N ILE A 614 -70.55 -3.99 25.41
CA ILE A 614 -71.81 -4.46 24.85
C ILE A 614 -73.03 -4.00 25.69
N LEU A 615 -72.81 -3.50 26.91
CA LEU A 615 -73.89 -2.91 27.72
C LEU A 615 -74.11 -1.43 27.42
N THR A 616 -73.06 -0.71 26.97
CA THR A 616 -73.11 0.75 26.80
C THR A 616 -72.87 1.24 25.36
N GLY A 617 -72.45 0.36 24.46
CA GLY A 617 -72.23 0.65 23.04
C GLY A 617 -71.04 1.57 22.74
N ARG A 618 -70.18 1.87 23.72
CA ARG A 618 -69.01 2.74 23.51
C ARG A 618 -67.73 1.93 23.33
N THR A 619 -66.99 2.23 22.27
CA THR A 619 -65.67 1.67 21.99
C THR A 619 -64.58 2.38 22.80
N LYS A 620 -63.71 1.63 23.47
CA LYS A 620 -62.53 2.16 24.19
C LYS A 620 -61.25 1.52 23.65
N LEU A 621 -60.22 2.34 23.44
CA LEU A 621 -58.84 1.91 23.16
C LEU A 621 -58.08 1.79 24.50
N ILE A 622 -57.44 0.65 24.77
CA ILE A 622 -56.59 0.44 25.95
C ILE A 622 -55.22 -0.10 25.49
N SER A 623 -54.14 0.61 25.81
CA SER A 623 -52.75 0.15 25.63
C SER A 623 -52.16 -0.30 26.98
N CYS A 624 -51.54 -1.48 27.03
CA CYS A 624 -50.85 -1.99 28.21
C CYS A 624 -49.49 -2.63 27.82
N VAL A 625 -48.58 -2.74 28.79
CA VAL A 625 -47.30 -3.46 28.64
C VAL A 625 -47.20 -4.50 29.77
N VAL A 626 -46.77 -5.72 29.42
CA VAL A 626 -46.58 -6.84 30.36
C VAL A 626 -45.10 -6.90 30.75
N ARG A 627 -44.78 -6.88 32.05
CA ARG A 627 -43.40 -7.07 32.52
C ARG A 627 -43.05 -8.55 32.65
N THR A 628 -41.76 -8.85 32.72
CA THR A 628 -41.22 -10.23 32.77
C THR A 628 -41.61 -11.01 34.02
N ASP A 629 -42.10 -10.35 35.07
CA ASP A 629 -42.68 -10.96 36.27
C ASP A 629 -44.19 -11.25 36.15
N SER A 630 -44.75 -11.12 34.94
CA SER A 630 -46.16 -11.33 34.61
C SER A 630 -47.15 -10.32 35.22
N THR A 631 -46.67 -9.18 35.73
CA THR A 631 -47.55 -8.06 36.11
C THR A 631 -47.88 -7.17 34.91
N ILE A 632 -49.10 -6.63 34.88
CA ILE A 632 -49.64 -5.83 33.76
C ILE A 632 -49.85 -4.39 34.23
N ASP A 633 -49.17 -3.43 33.60
CA ASP A 633 -49.38 -2.00 33.85
C ASP A 633 -50.25 -1.38 32.74
N TYR A 634 -51.29 -0.66 33.16
CA TYR A 634 -52.17 0.11 32.27
C TYR A 634 -51.64 1.53 32.13
N LEU A 635 -51.41 1.99 30.89
CA LEU A 635 -50.84 3.32 30.63
C LEU A 635 -51.94 4.37 30.44
N ASN A 636 -51.93 5.42 31.25
CA ASN A 636 -52.90 6.51 31.19
C ASN A 636 -52.35 7.66 30.32
N LYS A 637 -52.92 7.85 29.12
CA LYS A 637 -52.92 9.00 28.17
C LYS A 637 -51.89 10.16 28.18
N LYS A 638 -50.82 10.22 28.98
CA LYS A 638 -49.96 11.42 29.08
C LYS A 638 -48.45 11.25 28.83
N GLU A 639 -47.99 10.12 28.31
CA GLU A 639 -46.55 9.92 28.08
C GLU A 639 -46.25 9.30 26.70
N PHE A 640 -46.32 10.13 25.65
CA PHE A 640 -45.64 9.94 24.36
C PHE A 640 -45.16 11.33 23.88
N ALA A 641 -44.04 11.76 24.49
CA ALA A 641 -43.14 12.90 24.23
C ALA A 641 -43.74 14.27 23.77
N PHE A 642 -43.60 15.32 24.61
CA PHE A 642 -42.78 16.52 24.35
C PHE A 642 -42.73 17.47 25.58
N THR A 643 -41.56 18.13 25.72
CA THR A 643 -41.21 19.35 26.50
C THR A 643 -41.18 19.36 28.04
N ASP A 644 -39.97 19.60 28.55
CA ASP A 644 -39.55 20.75 29.37
C ASP A 644 -40.26 21.07 30.71
N SER A 645 -39.41 21.24 31.72
CA SER A 645 -39.52 22.02 32.96
C SER A 645 -40.51 21.62 34.05
N ASP A 646 -39.91 21.26 35.19
CA ASP A 646 -40.28 21.57 36.58
C ASP A 646 -41.76 21.65 36.99
N ILE A 647 -42.15 20.67 37.80
CA ILE A 647 -43.32 20.73 38.68
C ILE A 647 -42.85 21.15 40.09
N SER A 648 -43.19 22.38 40.53
CA SER A 648 -43.34 22.68 41.98
C SER A 648 -44.30 23.84 42.30
N GLY A 649 -45.52 23.48 42.75
CA GLY A 649 -46.26 24.02 43.91
C GLY A 649 -46.63 25.52 44.11
N ASN A 650 -47.94 25.81 43.96
CA ASN A 650 -48.84 26.75 44.69
C ASN A 650 -48.58 28.29 44.67
N SER A 651 -49.56 29.21 44.69
CA SER A 651 -51.02 29.28 44.42
C SER A 651 -51.40 30.78 44.50
N ALA A 652 -52.18 31.31 43.56
CA ALA A 652 -52.65 32.69 43.54
C ALA A 652 -53.91 32.89 44.41
N SER A 653 -53.73 33.19 45.71
CA SER A 653 -54.63 34.02 46.55
C SER A 653 -54.21 33.92 48.03
N SER A 654 -53.61 35.00 48.55
CA SER A 654 -53.21 35.17 49.95
C SER A 654 -54.44 35.31 50.86
N THR A 655 -54.44 34.61 52.00
CA THR A 655 -55.36 34.87 53.13
C THR A 655 -54.53 35.46 54.29
N LYS A 656 -54.98 36.61 54.81
CA LYS A 656 -54.44 37.45 55.91
C LYS A 656 -53.61 36.70 56.98
N LEU A 657 -52.44 37.23 57.34
CA LEU A 657 -51.56 36.62 58.36
C LEU A 657 -52.25 36.60 59.74
N LYS A 658 -52.31 35.41 60.34
CA LYS A 658 -53.01 35.16 61.62
C LYS A 658 -52.41 35.91 62.83
N ASN A 659 -51.16 36.39 62.75
CA ASN A 659 -50.52 37.25 63.74
C ASN A 659 -49.74 38.37 63.03
N THR A 660 -50.03 39.64 63.34
CA THR A 660 -49.41 40.81 62.72
C THR A 660 -47.91 40.92 63.04
N ARG A 661 -47.08 41.40 62.09
CA ARG A 661 -45.60 41.53 62.24
C ARG A 661 -45.16 42.98 62.07
N LYS A 662 -44.09 43.40 62.77
CA LYS A 662 -43.55 44.76 62.65
C LYS A 662 -42.61 44.92 61.45
N ILE A 663 -42.90 45.84 60.53
CA ILE A 663 -42.01 46.29 59.44
C ILE A 663 -41.91 47.82 59.54
N PHE A 664 -40.69 48.38 59.61
CA PHE A 664 -40.42 49.79 59.95
C PHE A 664 -41.07 50.28 61.26
N GLY A 665 -41.32 49.36 62.21
CA GLY A 665 -42.00 49.66 63.48
C GLY A 665 -43.55 49.67 63.42
N LEU A 666 -44.15 49.41 62.26
CA LEU A 666 -45.62 49.34 62.06
C LEU A 666 -46.10 47.89 61.87
N ASP A 667 -47.32 47.59 62.33
CA ASP A 667 -47.93 46.25 62.26
C ASP A 667 -48.48 45.94 60.84
N PHE A 668 -47.99 44.86 60.21
CA PHE A 668 -48.35 44.36 58.89
C PHE A 668 -48.96 42.94 58.93
N ASP A 669 -50.13 42.76 58.30
CA ASP A 669 -50.85 41.46 58.20
C ASP A 669 -51.09 40.99 56.76
N GLY A 670 -50.47 41.65 55.77
CA GLY A 670 -50.55 41.25 54.36
C GLY A 670 -51.78 41.74 53.61
N THR A 671 -52.58 42.66 54.16
CA THR A 671 -53.78 43.20 53.47
C THR A 671 -53.58 44.53 52.74
N ASN A 672 -52.52 45.30 53.02
CA ASN A 672 -52.13 46.53 52.30
C ASN A 672 -50.60 46.71 52.31
N ASP A 673 -50.01 47.42 51.35
CA ASP A 673 -48.57 47.74 51.31
C ASP A 673 -48.12 48.63 52.49
N VAL A 674 -46.84 48.53 52.90
CA VAL A 674 -46.24 49.31 54.01
C VAL A 674 -45.01 50.09 53.53
N THR A 675 -44.93 51.39 53.83
CA THR A 675 -43.78 52.28 53.53
C THR A 675 -43.39 53.15 54.73
N GLY A 676 -42.08 53.38 54.95
CA GLY A 676 -41.52 54.23 56.04
C GLY A 676 -39.99 54.42 55.98
N ASN A 677 -39.46 55.51 56.56
CA ASN A 677 -38.04 55.92 56.52
C ASN A 677 -37.23 55.40 57.73
N ILE A 678 -35.96 55.01 57.51
CA ILE A 678 -35.07 54.46 58.56
C ILE A 678 -34.42 55.59 59.36
N THR A 679 -34.54 55.54 60.70
CA THR A 679 -33.90 56.48 61.64
C THR A 679 -33.15 55.71 62.74
N THR A 680 -32.38 56.41 63.56
CA THR A 680 -31.31 55.84 64.39
C THR A 680 -31.79 55.13 65.67
N THR A 681 -33.10 55.14 65.95
CA THR A 681 -33.77 54.24 66.91
C THR A 681 -34.60 53.15 66.22
N THR A 682 -34.64 53.16 64.88
CA THR A 682 -35.28 52.14 64.01
C THR A 682 -34.26 51.36 63.16
N GLY A 683 -32.97 51.40 63.55
CA GLY A 683 -31.98 50.40 63.19
C GLY A 683 -31.46 50.48 61.76
N MET A 684 -30.56 51.43 61.51
CA MET A 684 -29.34 51.30 60.69
C MET A 684 -28.66 52.69 60.69
N VAL A 685 -27.81 52.93 61.69
CA VAL A 685 -26.80 54.02 61.71
C VAL A 685 -27.32 55.46 61.82
N ALA A 686 -27.17 56.06 63.01
CA ALA A 686 -26.38 57.30 63.18
C ALA A 686 -26.40 57.84 64.62
N SER A 687 -25.19 58.05 65.15
CA SER A 687 -24.64 59.29 65.70
C SER A 687 -23.32 58.85 66.38
N ASP A 688 -22.13 59.29 66.01
CA ASP A 688 -21.74 60.62 65.54
C ASP A 688 -20.26 60.67 65.05
N SER A 689 -19.85 61.88 64.64
CA SER A 689 -18.48 62.43 64.54
C SER A 689 -17.52 62.03 63.39
N TYR A 690 -17.95 61.18 62.44
CA TYR A 690 -17.35 60.90 61.11
C TYR A 690 -15.94 60.22 61.12
N HIS A 691 -15.54 59.43 60.12
CA HIS A 691 -15.03 59.93 58.84
C HIS A 691 -14.88 58.84 57.77
N TYR A 692 -15.27 59.17 56.53
CA TYR A 692 -14.64 58.66 55.32
C TYR A 692 -13.70 59.74 54.77
N ILE A 693 -12.60 59.34 54.14
CA ILE A 693 -11.77 60.25 53.34
C ILE A 693 -11.89 59.81 51.88
N ASP A 694 -12.69 60.59 51.15
CA ASP A 694 -12.76 60.56 49.68
C ASP A 694 -11.61 61.41 49.12
N MET A 695 -10.91 60.86 48.13
CA MET A 695 -9.86 61.53 47.35
C MET A 695 -10.00 61.18 45.87
N GLY A 696 -11.14 61.53 45.28
CA GLY A 696 -11.41 61.37 43.86
C GLY A 696 -11.14 62.61 43.01
N ARG A 697 -9.89 62.86 42.58
CA ARG A 697 -9.58 63.54 41.30
C ARG A 697 -8.12 63.33 40.82
N SER A 698 -7.98 63.13 39.51
CA SER A 698 -6.71 63.03 38.80
C SER A 698 -5.93 64.35 38.86
N GLY A 699 -4.77 64.33 39.52
CA GLY A 699 -3.76 65.38 39.43
C GLY A 699 -3.02 65.65 40.74
N VAL A 700 -3.71 65.94 41.85
CA VAL A 700 -3.02 66.44 43.06
C VAL A 700 -3.79 66.25 44.38
N ASP A 701 -4.70 65.28 44.50
CA ASP A 701 -5.25 65.01 45.83
C ASP A 701 -4.23 64.19 46.63
N ARG A 702 -3.55 64.84 47.58
CA ARG A 702 -2.63 64.25 48.56
C ARG A 702 -3.13 64.52 49.97
N MET A 703 -3.27 63.48 50.79
CA MET A 703 -3.34 63.61 52.23
C MET A 703 -1.92 63.49 52.79
N ASN A 704 -1.37 64.59 53.30
CA ASN A 704 -0.07 64.58 53.98
C ASN A 704 -0.28 64.29 55.47
N LEU A 705 0.25 63.17 55.95
CA LEU A 705 0.25 62.81 57.37
C LEU A 705 1.69 62.91 57.91
N ALA A 706 1.96 63.90 58.78
CA ALA A 706 3.30 64.12 59.35
C ALA A 706 3.38 63.60 60.79
N VAL A 707 4.31 62.67 61.06
CA VAL A 707 4.54 62.09 62.39
C VAL A 707 5.91 62.54 62.90
N TYR A 708 5.94 63.51 63.83
CA TYR A 708 7.19 64.04 64.39
C TYR A 708 7.48 63.35 65.73
N SER A 709 8.59 62.60 65.81
CA SER A 709 9.12 61.88 67.00
C SER A 709 8.24 60.78 67.63
N GLY A 710 7.08 60.45 67.05
CA GLY A 710 6.22 59.33 67.47
C GLY A 710 6.24 58.14 66.50
N ILE A 711 5.67 57.00 66.91
CA ILE A 711 5.43 55.85 66.03
C ILE A 711 3.91 55.63 65.91
N PHE A 712 3.39 55.63 64.69
CA PHE A 712 2.02 55.24 64.39
C PHE A 712 2.00 53.82 63.81
N ASN A 713 1.43 52.89 64.57
CA ASN A 713 1.38 51.47 64.23
C ASN A 713 0.02 51.11 63.64
N PHE A 714 0.02 50.56 62.43
CA PHE A 714 -1.13 49.80 61.96
C PHE A 714 -1.03 48.41 62.55
N ILE A 715 -2.03 48.02 63.32
CA ILE A 715 -2.07 46.75 64.04
C ILE A 715 -3.08 45.84 63.37
N ASN A 716 -2.70 44.59 63.14
CA ASN A 716 -3.65 43.59 62.71
C ASN A 716 -4.59 43.28 63.89
N ALA A 717 -5.88 43.61 63.71
CA ALA A 717 -6.90 43.47 64.74
C ALA A 717 -7.12 42.02 65.23
N GLN A 718 -6.68 41.00 64.47
CA GLN A 718 -6.89 39.59 64.81
C GLN A 718 -5.81 38.99 65.70
N ASN A 719 -4.56 39.50 65.65
CA ASN A 719 -3.46 38.95 66.44
C ASN A 719 -2.62 40.00 67.20
N GLY A 720 -2.94 41.29 67.07
CA GLY A 720 -2.29 42.37 67.81
C GLY A 720 -0.90 42.76 67.28
N ASN A 721 -0.44 42.17 66.18
CA ASN A 721 0.88 42.47 65.61
C ASN A 721 0.88 43.75 64.78
N VAL A 722 1.97 44.51 64.88
CA VAL A 722 2.19 45.71 64.08
C VAL A 722 2.62 45.33 62.66
N ILE A 723 1.82 45.72 61.67
CA ILE A 723 1.96 45.33 60.25
C ILE A 723 2.54 46.44 59.36
N ALA A 724 2.44 47.69 59.78
CA ALA A 724 3.19 48.81 59.19
C ALA A 724 3.43 49.87 60.27
N ARG A 725 4.60 50.51 60.22
CA ARG A 725 4.96 51.60 61.14
C ARG A 725 5.27 52.85 60.36
N LEU A 726 4.65 53.96 60.74
CA LEU A 726 5.05 55.30 60.34
C LEU A 726 5.84 55.92 61.50
N ASN A 727 7.09 56.31 61.25
CA ASN A 727 7.92 57.04 62.21
C ASN A 727 8.52 58.30 61.56
N SER A 728 9.31 59.06 62.30
CA SER A 728 9.90 60.32 61.83
C SER A 728 10.82 60.20 60.61
N ASN A 729 11.25 58.98 60.25
CA ASN A 729 12.10 58.71 59.09
C ASN A 729 11.33 58.08 57.90
N GLY A 730 10.01 57.88 58.01
CA GLY A 730 9.16 57.34 56.94
C GLY A 730 8.44 56.03 57.28
N ILE A 731 7.98 55.31 56.25
CA ILE A 731 7.25 54.04 56.38
C ILE A 731 8.26 52.89 56.37
N ASP A 732 8.34 52.15 57.47
CA ASP A 732 9.23 50.99 57.56
C ASP A 732 8.41 49.70 57.47
N CYS A 733 8.41 49.08 56.28
CA CYS A 733 7.85 47.75 56.06
C CYS A 733 8.73 46.95 55.10
N ASN A 734 9.43 45.94 55.63
CA ASN A 734 10.14 44.93 54.87
C ASN A 734 9.43 43.58 55.11
N ALA A 735 8.74 43.03 54.10
CA ALA A 735 8.05 41.74 54.23
C ALA A 735 9.00 40.60 53.85
N ALA A 736 9.29 39.69 54.81
CA ALA A 736 10.18 38.54 54.66
C ALA A 736 9.76 37.50 53.58
N THR A 737 8.62 37.72 52.93
CA THR A 737 8.26 37.16 51.63
C THR A 737 7.59 38.28 50.85
N ALA A 738 8.27 38.85 49.85
CA ALA A 738 7.68 39.92 49.05
C ALA A 738 6.50 39.36 48.27
N THR A 739 5.29 39.60 48.77
CA THR A 739 4.05 39.26 48.08
C THR A 739 3.78 40.26 46.95
N LYS A 740 4.47 41.40 46.83
CA LYS A 740 4.25 42.33 45.69
C LYS A 740 5.47 43.23 45.43
N LEU A 741 5.88 43.41 44.18
CA LEU A 741 6.86 44.39 43.74
C LEU A 741 6.23 45.79 43.73
N GLN A 742 6.94 46.77 44.29
CA GLN A 742 6.48 48.15 44.46
C GLN A 742 6.19 48.85 43.12
N ASN A 743 6.94 48.50 42.07
CA ASN A 743 6.64 48.80 40.67
C ASN A 743 6.53 47.46 39.94
N SER A 744 5.35 47.15 39.42
CA SER A 744 5.15 45.94 38.63
C SER A 744 6.05 45.94 37.40
N ARG A 745 6.57 44.76 37.05
CA ARG A 745 7.45 44.57 35.89
C ARG A 745 6.66 43.83 34.82
N ALA A 746 6.76 44.26 33.57
CA ALA A 746 6.16 43.52 32.47
C ALA A 746 7.09 42.34 32.09
N ILE A 747 6.58 41.11 32.16
CA ILE A 747 7.23 39.92 31.61
C ILE A 747 6.37 39.48 30.41
N ASN A 748 6.89 39.62 29.20
CA ASN A 748 6.14 39.45 27.93
C ASN A 748 4.82 40.25 27.88
N GLY A 749 4.83 41.48 28.41
CA GLY A 749 3.66 42.37 28.39
C GLY A 749 2.63 42.10 29.49
N VAL A 750 2.76 41.01 30.26
CA VAL A 750 1.93 40.74 31.43
C VAL A 750 2.59 41.34 32.66
N THR A 751 1.83 42.20 33.33
CA THR A 751 2.26 42.90 34.53
C THR A 751 2.39 41.92 35.70
N PHE A 752 3.62 41.69 36.15
CA PHE A 752 3.92 40.83 37.29
C PHE A 752 4.44 41.62 38.47
N ASP A 753 3.91 41.27 39.64
CA ASP A 753 4.34 41.84 40.89
C ASP A 753 4.57 40.80 41.98
N GLY A 754 4.24 39.51 41.80
CA GLY A 754 4.51 38.48 42.81
C GLY A 754 3.39 38.21 43.81
N THR A 755 2.22 38.86 43.68
CA THR A 755 1.04 38.61 44.57
C THR A 755 0.34 37.30 44.33
N GLN A 756 0.48 36.77 43.12
CA GLN A 756 -0.01 35.46 42.72
C GLN A 756 1.03 34.83 41.79
N ALA A 757 0.94 33.51 41.57
CA ALA A 757 1.74 32.87 40.52
C ALA A 757 1.49 33.57 39.19
N ILE A 758 2.55 33.93 38.47
CA ILE A 758 2.39 34.52 37.14
C ILE A 758 1.88 33.46 36.18
N THR A 759 0.65 33.63 35.70
CA THR A 759 0.13 32.82 34.61
C THR A 759 0.44 33.56 33.32
N ILE A 760 1.54 33.20 32.67
CA ILE A 760 1.81 33.63 31.30
C ILE A 760 1.04 32.67 30.41
N THR A 761 -0.24 32.95 30.19
CA THR A 761 -0.98 32.25 29.15
C THR A 761 -0.38 32.69 27.82
N ALA A 762 0.35 31.81 27.13
CA ALA A 762 0.52 31.96 25.70
C ALA A 762 -0.82 31.60 25.05
N GLU A 763 -1.82 32.47 25.19
CA GLU A 763 -2.99 32.37 24.33
C GLU A 763 -2.47 32.41 22.89
N GLN A 764 -2.78 31.39 22.09
CA GLN A 764 -2.58 31.46 20.66
C GLN A 764 -3.32 32.72 20.19
N LYS A 765 -2.57 33.76 19.83
CA LYS A 765 -3.13 35.04 19.43
C LYS A 765 -4.05 34.80 18.22
N LEU A 766 -5.36 34.85 18.43
CA LEU A 766 -6.33 34.77 17.35
C LEU A 766 -6.31 36.10 16.60
N ASN A 767 -5.74 36.11 15.40
CA ASN A 767 -5.48 37.31 14.61
C ASN A 767 -6.63 37.68 13.65
N GLY A 768 -7.70 36.88 13.60
CA GLY A 768 -8.90 37.14 12.79
C GLY A 768 -9.31 35.99 11.87
N GLY A 769 -10.21 36.29 10.93
CA GLY A 769 -10.73 35.35 9.93
C GLY A 769 -10.02 35.44 8.58
N ILE A 770 -9.94 34.32 7.85
CA ILE A 770 -9.45 34.23 6.47
C ILE A 770 -10.53 33.54 5.62
N GLU A 771 -11.01 34.23 4.60
CA GLU A 771 -12.12 33.80 3.75
C GLU A 771 -11.70 33.63 2.27
N ASN A 772 -10.49 34.05 1.90
CA ASN A 772 -9.97 33.91 0.53
C ASN A 772 -8.43 33.83 0.47
N GLU A 773 -7.88 33.40 -0.68
CA GLU A 773 -6.43 33.20 -0.87
C GLU A 773 -5.61 34.50 -0.71
N SER A 774 -6.20 35.66 -1.03
CA SER A 774 -5.54 36.96 -0.85
C SER A 774 -5.31 37.26 0.63
N GLN A 775 -6.32 37.05 1.47
CA GLN A 775 -6.21 37.15 2.93
C GLN A 775 -5.27 36.09 3.51
N LEU A 776 -5.27 34.88 2.94
CA LEU A 776 -4.32 33.82 3.31
C LEU A 776 -2.87 34.25 3.06
N ASN A 777 -2.58 34.83 1.89
CA ASN A 777 -1.26 35.36 1.55
C ASN A 777 -0.86 36.57 2.41
N ALA A 778 -1.83 37.39 2.81
CA ALA A 778 -1.63 38.58 3.65
C ALA A 778 -1.56 38.28 5.16
N ALA A 779 -1.76 37.03 5.58
CA ALA A 779 -1.67 36.60 6.98
C ALA A 779 -0.20 36.49 7.45
N LEU A 780 0.42 37.65 7.72
CA LEU A 780 1.86 37.77 8.02
C LEU A 780 2.18 37.87 9.52
N THR A 781 1.17 38.03 10.37
CA THR A 781 1.33 38.22 11.82
C THR A 781 1.33 36.86 12.52
N ALA A 782 2.32 36.63 13.40
CA ALA A 782 2.37 35.40 14.19
C ALA A 782 1.09 35.22 15.02
N GLY A 783 0.51 34.02 14.98
CA GLY A 783 -0.74 33.68 15.65
C GLY A 783 -1.60 32.72 14.83
N VAL A 784 -2.82 32.48 15.30
CA VAL A 784 -3.81 31.62 14.64
C VAL A 784 -4.84 32.49 13.94
N TYR A 785 -5.29 32.07 12.77
CA TYR A 785 -6.41 32.65 12.05
C TYR A 785 -7.47 31.57 11.83
N VAL A 786 -8.74 31.91 11.98
CA VAL A 786 -9.83 31.00 11.63
C VAL A 786 -10.06 31.10 10.13
N CYS A 787 -10.10 29.96 9.45
CA CYS A 787 -10.33 29.91 8.00
C CYS A 787 -11.76 29.46 7.74
N SER A 788 -12.48 30.21 6.90
CA SER A 788 -13.88 29.96 6.55
C SER A 788 -14.14 30.35 5.10
N SER A 789 -13.42 29.73 4.17
CA SER A 789 -13.59 29.95 2.72
C SER A 789 -14.43 28.84 2.09
N ASN A 790 -15.41 29.23 1.28
CA ASN A 790 -16.18 28.31 0.43
C ASN A 790 -15.44 27.93 -0.87
N ASP A 791 -14.49 28.75 -1.32
CA ASP A 791 -13.78 28.58 -2.60
C ASP A 791 -12.48 27.76 -2.47
N GLY A 792 -12.22 27.24 -1.26
CA GLY A 792 -10.96 26.57 -0.92
C GLY A 792 -9.85 27.57 -0.57
N LEU A 793 -8.83 27.09 0.15
CA LEU A 793 -7.62 27.84 0.49
C LEU A 793 -6.42 26.92 0.27
N ALA A 794 -5.30 27.44 -0.21
CA ALA A 794 -4.10 26.66 -0.51
C ALA A 794 -4.33 25.47 -1.49
N GLY A 795 -5.41 25.52 -2.29
CA GLY A 795 -5.84 24.41 -3.15
C GLY A 795 -6.45 23.22 -2.40
N ILE A 796 -6.81 23.38 -1.13
CA ILE A 796 -7.49 22.39 -0.29
C ILE A 796 -8.73 23.01 0.37
N TYR A 797 -9.47 22.22 1.16
CA TYR A 797 -10.72 22.66 1.78
C TYR A 797 -10.52 23.89 2.68
N GLY A 798 -11.31 24.93 2.45
CA GLY A 798 -11.07 26.28 2.96
C GLY A 798 -11.53 26.57 4.38
N TYR A 799 -12.14 25.59 5.06
CA TYR A 799 -12.54 25.68 6.47
C TYR A 799 -11.46 25.08 7.36
N GLY A 800 -11.13 25.70 8.49
CA GLY A 800 -10.11 25.20 9.40
C GLY A 800 -9.43 26.32 10.17
N PHE A 801 -8.12 26.19 10.41
CA PHE A 801 -7.31 27.28 10.97
C PHE A 801 -5.93 27.35 10.33
N LEU A 802 -5.43 28.58 10.16
CA LEU A 802 -4.06 28.84 9.74
C LEU A 802 -3.24 29.24 10.97
N GLN A 803 -2.17 28.48 11.25
CA GLN A 803 -1.15 28.89 12.19
C GLN A 803 0.00 29.58 11.44
N VAL A 804 0.31 30.81 11.83
CA VAL A 804 1.44 31.57 11.30
C VAL A 804 2.53 31.63 12.36
N TYR A 805 3.73 31.19 11.98
CA TYR A 805 4.95 31.36 12.74
C TYR A 805 5.78 32.45 12.08
N ARG A 806 6.30 33.39 12.87
CA ARG A 806 7.17 34.46 12.36
C ARG A 806 8.44 34.57 13.20
N SER A 807 9.58 34.61 12.52
CA SER A 807 10.88 34.98 13.11
C SER A 807 11.59 35.94 12.17
N GLY A 808 11.60 37.23 12.51
CA GLY A 808 12.14 38.28 11.64
C GLY A 808 11.40 38.39 10.31
N ALA A 809 12.12 38.19 9.20
CA ALA A 809 11.58 38.18 7.83
C ALA A 809 11.02 36.82 7.41
N ALA A 810 11.35 35.74 8.13
CA ALA A 810 10.84 34.41 7.83
C ALA A 810 9.42 34.24 8.39
N ILE A 811 8.49 33.82 7.53
CA ILE A 811 7.10 33.53 7.86
C ILE A 811 6.78 32.12 7.38
N ALA A 812 6.39 31.25 8.29
CA ALA A 812 5.87 29.92 7.96
C ALA A 812 4.36 29.89 8.22
N GLN A 813 3.63 29.40 7.22
CA GLN A 813 2.19 29.23 7.27
C GLN A 813 1.88 27.75 7.28
N VAL A 814 1.15 27.30 8.29
CA VAL A 814 0.65 25.93 8.42
C VAL A 814 -0.87 25.98 8.45
N PHE A 815 -1.50 25.54 7.38
CA PHE A 815 -2.95 25.50 7.26
C PHE A 815 -3.47 24.11 7.63
N PHE A 816 -4.33 24.05 8.64
CA PHE A 816 -5.00 22.85 9.11
C PHE A 816 -6.46 22.91 8.67
N PRO A 817 -6.83 22.23 7.58
CA PRO A 817 -8.23 22.17 7.15
C PRO A 817 -9.07 21.34 8.14
N HIS A 818 -10.33 21.71 8.31
CA HIS A 818 -11.31 20.95 9.05
C HIS A 818 -11.75 19.71 8.27
N LEU A 819 -11.86 18.58 8.97
CA LEU A 819 -12.28 17.30 8.40
C LEU A 819 -13.81 17.16 8.48
N THR A 820 -14.53 17.61 7.46
CA THR A 820 -15.91 17.17 7.21
C THR A 820 -15.92 16.16 6.08
N GLY A 821 -16.54 15.01 6.34
CA GLY A 821 -16.43 13.78 5.55
C GLY A 821 -16.53 13.98 4.04
N GLY A 822 -15.46 13.56 3.35
CA GLY A 822 -15.38 13.47 1.89
C GLY A 822 -14.21 14.25 1.31
N SER A 823 -13.11 13.53 1.01
CA SER A 823 -12.07 13.91 0.03
C SER A 823 -10.84 14.73 0.47
N ASN A 824 -10.59 14.99 1.75
CA ASN A 824 -9.32 15.61 2.17
C ASN A 824 -8.41 14.62 2.89
N ASP A 825 -7.56 13.94 2.12
CA ASP A 825 -6.44 13.14 2.67
C ASP A 825 -5.30 14.03 3.23
N VAL A 826 -5.43 15.36 3.15
CA VAL A 826 -4.43 16.32 3.61
C VAL A 826 -4.68 16.71 5.07
N PHE A 827 -3.77 16.31 5.96
CA PHE A 827 -3.81 16.66 7.39
C PHE A 827 -3.45 18.11 7.65
N PHE A 828 -2.50 18.64 6.88
CA PHE A 828 -2.11 20.05 6.89
C PHE A 828 -1.33 20.40 5.63
N ALA A 829 -1.35 21.68 5.24
CA ALA A 829 -0.47 22.24 4.22
C ALA A 829 0.51 23.21 4.86
N VAL A 830 1.77 23.19 4.42
CA VAL A 830 2.80 24.14 4.85
C VAL A 830 3.38 24.90 3.68
N ARG A 831 3.67 26.18 3.89
CA ARG A 831 4.54 26.95 3.01
C ARG A 831 5.34 27.95 3.82
N GLN A 832 6.40 28.47 3.22
CA GLN A 832 7.27 29.46 3.85
C GLN A 832 7.57 30.62 2.90
N SER A 833 7.75 31.80 3.49
CA SER A 833 8.31 32.99 2.86
C SER A 833 9.52 33.43 3.67
N TRP A 834 10.59 33.84 2.98
CA TRP A 834 11.82 34.32 3.60
C TRP A 834 11.98 35.85 3.57
N ASP A 835 11.06 36.55 2.90
CA ASP A 835 11.15 37.96 2.56
C ASP A 835 9.97 38.78 3.11
N SER A 836 9.52 38.45 4.31
CA SER A 836 8.37 39.08 4.99
C SER A 836 7.05 38.97 4.22
N GLY A 837 6.86 37.91 3.44
CA GLY A 837 5.62 37.65 2.71
C GLY A 837 5.54 38.26 1.31
N GLN A 838 6.66 38.76 0.76
CA GLN A 838 6.72 39.30 -0.61
C GLN A 838 6.72 38.17 -1.65
N SER A 839 7.32 37.02 -1.33
CA SER A 839 7.34 35.81 -2.14
C SER A 839 7.11 34.56 -1.28
N TRP A 840 6.27 33.65 -1.77
CA TRP A 840 5.92 32.40 -1.10
C TRP A 840 6.49 31.20 -1.85
N GLY A 841 7.06 30.24 -1.11
CA GLY A 841 7.22 28.89 -1.61
C GLY A 841 5.86 28.25 -1.91
N GLY A 842 5.84 27.26 -2.80
CA GLY A 842 4.65 26.45 -3.04
C GLY A 842 4.16 25.75 -1.76
N TRP A 843 2.87 25.42 -1.71
CA TRP A 843 2.29 24.63 -0.64
C TRP A 843 2.76 23.17 -0.70
N TYR A 844 3.23 22.65 0.44
CA TYR A 844 3.57 21.24 0.64
C TYR A 844 2.52 20.59 1.53
N TYR A 845 1.95 19.49 1.07
CA TYR A 845 0.81 18.84 1.71
C TYR A 845 1.27 17.59 2.47
N SER A 846 0.85 17.46 3.73
CA SER A 846 1.04 16.23 4.52
C SER A 846 -0.20 15.34 4.39
N GLY A 847 0.00 14.08 4.01
CA GLY A 847 -1.08 13.08 3.92
C GLY A 847 -1.70 12.89 2.53
N LYS A 848 -1.37 13.73 1.54
CA LYS A 848 -1.91 13.54 0.19
C LYS A 848 -1.43 12.18 -0.36
N ASN A 849 -2.34 11.25 -0.60
CA ASN A 849 -2.09 10.11 -1.47
C ASN A 849 -1.63 10.67 -2.82
N ALA A 850 -0.43 10.31 -3.28
CA ALA A 850 0.03 10.78 -4.58
C ALA A 850 -0.93 10.22 -5.65
N ASP A 851 -1.62 11.11 -6.37
CA ASP A 851 -2.56 10.75 -7.45
C ASP A 851 -1.89 9.88 -8.53
N SER A 852 -0.55 9.90 -8.59
CA SER A 852 0.27 9.00 -9.40
C SER A 852 1.63 8.71 -8.75
N ALA A 853 2.15 7.50 -8.95
CA ALA A 853 3.52 7.11 -8.60
C ALA A 853 4.42 7.19 -9.85
N SER A 854 5.64 7.72 -9.70
CA SER A 854 6.64 7.69 -10.77
C SER A 854 7.16 6.27 -11.00
N LYS A 855 7.59 5.95 -12.23
CA LYS A 855 8.09 4.61 -12.58
C LYS A 855 9.25 4.18 -11.68
N LEU A 856 9.27 2.91 -11.25
CA LEU A 856 10.43 2.27 -10.62
C LEU A 856 11.61 2.31 -11.61
N LYS A 857 12.71 2.94 -11.20
CA LYS A 857 13.94 3.07 -12.01
C LYS A 857 14.48 1.73 -12.53
N THR A 858 14.18 0.63 -11.83
CA THR A 858 14.46 -0.73 -12.29
C THR A 858 13.22 -1.57 -12.04
N ALA A 859 12.62 -2.07 -13.12
CA ALA A 859 11.45 -2.92 -13.04
C ALA A 859 11.75 -4.16 -12.18
N ARG A 860 10.82 -4.51 -11.29
CA ARG A 860 10.94 -5.67 -10.40
C ARG A 860 10.21 -6.85 -11.04
N ASN A 861 10.86 -8.01 -11.11
CA ASN A 861 10.19 -9.22 -11.56
C ASN A 861 9.21 -9.69 -10.48
N ILE A 862 7.93 -9.73 -10.81
CA ILE A 862 6.86 -10.25 -9.96
C ILE A 862 6.54 -11.65 -10.47
N ALA A 863 6.73 -12.67 -9.64
CA ALA A 863 6.54 -14.07 -10.01
C ALA A 863 5.45 -14.74 -9.17
N ILE A 864 4.63 -15.54 -9.84
CA ILE A 864 3.65 -16.48 -9.28
C ILE A 864 4.25 -17.88 -9.47
N THR A 865 4.27 -18.70 -8.43
CA THR A 865 4.86 -20.05 -8.44
C THR A 865 3.91 -21.07 -7.82
N GLY A 866 4.05 -22.35 -8.18
CA GLY A 866 3.19 -23.45 -7.72
C GLY A 866 2.34 -24.05 -8.85
N ALA A 867 1.09 -24.43 -8.52
CA ALA A 867 0.12 -25.05 -9.44
C ALA A 867 -0.17 -24.19 -10.69
N VAL A 868 0.05 -22.88 -10.57
CA VAL A 868 0.06 -21.93 -11.68
C VAL A 868 1.36 -21.14 -11.58
N SER A 869 2.09 -20.98 -12.68
CA SER A 869 3.29 -20.12 -12.71
C SER A 869 3.24 -19.08 -13.82
N GLY A 870 3.78 -17.91 -13.53
CA GLY A 870 3.93 -16.81 -14.48
C GLY A 870 4.72 -15.69 -13.83
N SER A 871 5.45 -14.90 -14.62
CA SER A 871 6.17 -13.75 -14.09
C SER A 871 6.17 -12.58 -15.05
N GLY A 872 6.26 -11.37 -14.53
CA GLY A 872 6.37 -10.15 -15.35
C GLY A 872 7.10 -9.05 -14.61
N ASN A 873 7.78 -8.17 -15.36
CA ASN A 873 8.51 -7.05 -14.78
C ASN A 873 7.53 -5.88 -14.55
N PHE A 874 7.41 -5.43 -13.30
CA PHE A 874 6.59 -4.28 -12.90
C PHE A 874 7.48 -3.07 -12.62
N ASP A 875 7.17 -1.94 -13.26
CA ASP A 875 7.82 -0.66 -13.00
C ASP A 875 6.85 0.42 -12.48
N GLY A 876 5.60 0.08 -12.13
CA GLY A 876 4.63 1.07 -11.63
C GLY A 876 4.07 2.03 -12.68
N SER A 877 4.43 1.91 -13.96
CA SER A 877 3.93 2.81 -15.01
C SER A 877 2.55 2.48 -15.57
N GLY A 878 2.01 1.33 -15.19
CA GLY A 878 0.69 0.85 -15.61
C GLY A 878 0.42 -0.52 -15.00
N ASN A 879 -0.74 -1.09 -15.31
CA ASN A 879 -1.13 -2.41 -14.84
C ASN A 879 -0.18 -3.49 -15.38
N LEU A 880 0.27 -4.42 -14.52
CA LEU A 880 1.03 -5.60 -14.94
C LEU A 880 0.08 -6.77 -15.19
N SER A 881 -0.01 -7.22 -16.44
CA SER A 881 -0.65 -8.49 -16.82
C SER A 881 0.38 -9.61 -16.77
N ILE A 882 0.21 -10.58 -15.87
CA ILE A 882 1.07 -11.76 -15.78
C ILE A 882 0.40 -12.92 -16.51
N SER A 883 0.95 -13.31 -17.67
CA SER A 883 0.55 -14.53 -18.35
C SER A 883 0.93 -15.74 -17.50
N THR A 884 -0.06 -16.56 -17.18
CA THR A 884 0.10 -17.71 -16.29
C THR A 884 -0.09 -19.02 -17.04
N ILE A 885 0.65 -20.04 -16.62
CA ILE A 885 0.61 -21.41 -17.15
C ILE A 885 0.20 -22.33 -16.00
N LEU A 886 -0.77 -23.21 -16.24
CA LEU A 886 -1.21 -24.24 -15.30
C LEU A 886 -0.21 -25.41 -15.29
N ASN A 887 0.49 -25.63 -14.18
CA ASN A 887 1.56 -26.63 -14.02
C ASN A 887 1.06 -27.99 -13.51
N ASN A 888 0.00 -28.53 -14.11
CA ASN A 888 -0.74 -29.65 -13.50
C ASN A 888 -0.05 -31.03 -13.51
N PHE A 889 1.19 -31.20 -13.98
CA PHE A 889 1.74 -32.53 -14.28
C PHE A 889 3.27 -32.68 -14.24
N GLY A 890 3.94 -32.19 -13.18
CA GLY A 890 5.39 -32.36 -13.00
C GLY A 890 5.84 -33.83 -13.15
N SER A 891 6.88 -34.10 -13.95
CA SER A 891 7.35 -35.46 -14.20
C SER A 891 8.85 -35.54 -14.47
N LEU A 892 9.50 -36.59 -13.94
CA LEU A 892 10.86 -36.98 -14.30
C LEU A 892 10.81 -38.31 -15.05
N LYS A 893 11.04 -38.29 -16.37
CA LYS A 893 11.07 -39.48 -17.23
C LYS A 893 12.46 -40.13 -17.23
N ALA A 894 12.89 -40.61 -16.08
CA ALA A 894 14.17 -41.29 -15.91
C ALA A 894 13.97 -42.76 -15.48
N LYS A 895 15.09 -43.51 -15.45
CA LYS A 895 15.14 -44.92 -15.00
C LYS A 895 14.56 -45.09 -13.59
N ASN A 896 14.88 -44.13 -12.70
CA ASN A 896 14.16 -43.87 -11.46
C ASN A 896 13.45 -42.53 -11.64
N GLY A 897 12.13 -42.54 -11.75
CA GLY A 897 11.34 -41.39 -12.20
C GLY A 897 10.02 -41.24 -11.46
N TYR A 898 9.29 -40.17 -11.79
CA TYR A 898 7.99 -39.88 -11.17
C TYR A 898 7.04 -39.11 -12.08
N LYS A 899 5.75 -39.13 -11.71
CA LYS A 899 4.67 -38.30 -12.25
C LYS A 899 3.77 -37.80 -11.12
N TYR A 900 3.58 -36.48 -11.05
CA TYR A 900 2.51 -35.85 -10.28
C TYR A 900 1.24 -35.82 -11.11
N LEU A 901 0.14 -36.29 -10.54
CA LEU A 901 -1.21 -36.18 -11.08
C LEU A 901 -1.86 -35.00 -10.35
N GLY A 902 -2.43 -34.05 -11.09
CA GLY A 902 -2.85 -32.73 -10.58
C GLY A 902 -3.90 -32.74 -9.46
N ASP A 903 -4.33 -33.91 -8.99
CA ASP A 903 -5.20 -34.14 -7.83
C ASP A 903 -4.44 -34.36 -6.51
N GLY A 904 -3.11 -34.38 -6.54
CA GLY A 904 -2.27 -34.64 -5.36
C GLY A 904 -1.56 -35.99 -5.38
N LEU A 905 -1.98 -36.91 -6.24
CA LEU A 905 -1.39 -38.25 -6.30
C LEU A 905 -0.05 -38.22 -7.03
N ILE A 906 0.92 -38.94 -6.48
CA ILE A 906 2.27 -39.07 -7.03
C ILE A 906 2.50 -40.55 -7.36
N LEU A 907 2.98 -40.80 -8.57
CA LEU A 907 3.44 -42.11 -9.03
C LEU A 907 4.95 -42.06 -9.17
N GLN A 908 5.67 -42.98 -8.53
CA GLN A 908 7.13 -43.09 -8.64
C GLN A 908 7.53 -44.49 -9.05
N TRP A 909 8.63 -44.62 -9.79
CA TRP A 909 9.16 -45.90 -10.25
C TRP A 909 10.68 -45.91 -10.23
N GLY A 910 11.24 -47.11 -10.23
CA GLY A 910 12.68 -47.28 -10.34
C GLY A 910 13.13 -48.71 -10.49
N THR A 911 14.44 -48.90 -10.53
CA THR A 911 15.09 -50.20 -10.64
C THR A 911 16.44 -50.22 -9.94
N MET A 912 16.70 -51.35 -9.29
CA MET A 912 18.01 -51.71 -8.75
C MET A 912 18.54 -52.86 -9.59
N ASP A 913 19.75 -52.72 -10.13
CA ASP A 913 20.39 -53.72 -10.99
C ASP A 913 21.71 -54.18 -10.38
N TYR A 914 21.97 -55.49 -10.44
CA TYR A 914 23.23 -56.11 -10.02
C TYR A 914 23.82 -56.94 -11.17
N THR A 915 25.15 -56.96 -11.28
CA THR A 915 25.88 -57.73 -12.31
C THR A 915 25.99 -59.21 -11.98
N SER A 916 25.93 -59.57 -10.68
CA SER A 916 25.93 -60.93 -10.13
C SER A 916 24.90 -60.99 -8.98
N TYR A 917 24.40 -62.18 -8.61
CA TYR A 917 23.50 -62.31 -7.46
C TYR A 917 24.20 -61.85 -6.18
N PRO A 918 23.72 -60.81 -5.47
CA PRO A 918 24.45 -60.22 -4.34
C PRO A 918 24.32 -61.01 -3.03
N GLY A 919 23.69 -62.19 -3.03
CA GLY A 919 23.39 -62.93 -1.81
C GLY A 919 22.10 -62.47 -1.13
N GLU A 920 21.73 -63.14 -0.03
CA GLU A 920 20.62 -62.71 0.81
C GLU A 920 21.01 -61.44 1.56
N THR A 921 20.40 -60.31 1.17
CA THR A 921 20.79 -59.00 1.66
C THR A 921 19.62 -58.01 1.67
N LYS A 922 19.74 -57.01 2.55
CA LYS A 922 18.85 -55.85 2.61
C LYS A 922 19.28 -54.82 1.56
N VAL A 923 18.32 -54.32 0.79
CA VAL A 923 18.52 -53.27 -0.21
C VAL A 923 17.61 -52.09 0.11
N ASP A 924 18.23 -50.93 0.33
CA ASP A 924 17.52 -49.66 0.54
C ASP A 924 17.43 -48.89 -0.78
N ILE A 925 16.24 -48.36 -1.09
CA ILE A 925 16.00 -47.46 -2.23
C ILE A 925 15.55 -46.09 -1.73
N THR A 926 15.93 -45.06 -2.48
CA THR A 926 15.42 -43.70 -2.28
C THR A 926 14.46 -43.37 -3.42
N PHE A 927 13.30 -42.81 -3.09
CA PHE A 927 12.38 -42.30 -4.09
C PHE A 927 12.96 -41.04 -4.77
N PRO A 928 12.74 -40.85 -6.09
CA PRO A 928 13.15 -39.65 -6.81
C PRO A 928 12.71 -38.34 -6.14
N ILE A 929 11.52 -38.34 -5.53
CA ILE A 929 11.02 -37.27 -4.67
C ILE A 929 10.40 -37.87 -3.40
N THR A 930 10.35 -37.09 -2.31
CA THR A 930 9.65 -37.49 -1.09
C THR A 930 8.14 -37.32 -1.29
N PHE A 931 7.34 -38.32 -0.92
CA PHE A 931 5.88 -38.18 -0.83
C PHE A 931 5.53 -37.21 0.32
N PRO A 932 4.84 -36.09 0.05
CA PRO A 932 4.60 -35.06 1.06
C PRO A 932 3.90 -35.55 2.34
N ASN A 933 2.97 -36.50 2.21
CA ASN A 933 2.14 -36.96 3.31
C ASN A 933 2.36 -38.45 3.60
N ASN A 934 2.11 -39.34 2.64
CA ASN A 934 2.18 -40.78 2.89
C ASN A 934 2.41 -41.62 1.62
N VAL A 935 3.06 -42.77 1.78
CA VAL A 935 3.12 -43.83 0.78
C VAL A 935 1.93 -44.77 0.96
N LEU A 936 1.09 -44.86 -0.07
CA LEU A 936 -0.09 -45.72 -0.05
C LEU A 936 0.23 -47.16 -0.44
N ASN A 937 1.10 -47.34 -1.43
CA ASN A 937 1.41 -48.67 -1.96
C ASN A 937 2.78 -48.71 -2.61
N ILE A 938 3.45 -49.86 -2.48
CA ILE A 938 4.70 -50.16 -3.18
C ILE A 938 4.62 -51.58 -3.72
N ASN A 939 4.94 -51.75 -5.00
CA ASN A 939 5.13 -53.06 -5.63
C ASN A 939 6.57 -53.21 -6.08
N SER A 940 7.08 -54.44 -6.02
CA SER A 940 8.38 -54.80 -6.56
C SER A 940 8.28 -56.04 -7.44
N THR A 941 8.97 -56.04 -8.57
CA THR A 941 9.07 -57.19 -9.46
C THR A 941 10.53 -57.53 -9.69
N ARG A 942 10.88 -58.79 -9.47
CA ARG A 942 12.25 -59.29 -9.63
C ARG A 942 12.72 -59.24 -11.09
N LYS A 943 14.03 -59.09 -11.28
CA LYS A 943 14.70 -59.12 -12.58
C LYS A 943 15.72 -60.25 -12.59
N MET A 944 15.67 -61.13 -13.58
CA MET A 944 16.49 -62.35 -13.63
C MET A 944 17.12 -62.55 -15.01
N ALA A 945 18.26 -63.22 -15.06
CA ALA A 945 18.90 -63.64 -16.31
C ALA A 945 18.64 -65.12 -16.65
N GLN A 946 18.42 -65.99 -15.66
CA GLN A 946 18.13 -67.41 -15.88
C GLN A 946 17.30 -67.99 -14.71
N HIS A 947 16.33 -68.86 -15.02
CA HIS A 947 15.47 -69.54 -14.04
C HIS A 947 16.15 -70.80 -13.49
N SER A 948 15.97 -71.08 -12.19
CA SER A 948 16.48 -72.31 -11.55
C SER A 948 15.34 -73.29 -11.27
N ALA A 949 15.60 -74.58 -11.46
CA ALA A 949 14.65 -75.65 -11.12
C ALA A 949 14.37 -75.76 -9.61
N SER A 950 15.21 -75.13 -8.78
CA SER A 950 15.15 -75.21 -7.32
C SER A 950 14.59 -73.95 -6.64
N GLY A 951 14.19 -72.94 -7.40
CA GLY A 951 13.62 -71.70 -6.89
C GLY A 951 14.36 -70.44 -7.35
N ASP A 952 13.60 -69.40 -7.66
CA ASP A 952 14.09 -68.18 -8.34
C ASP A 952 14.43 -67.01 -7.39
N GLY A 953 14.32 -67.23 -6.08
CA GLY A 953 14.42 -66.16 -5.08
C GLY A 953 13.26 -65.15 -5.11
N GLY A 954 13.15 -64.36 -4.05
CA GLY A 954 12.09 -63.38 -3.83
C GLY A 954 12.62 -61.99 -3.47
N VAL A 955 11.82 -60.97 -3.78
CA VAL A 955 12.03 -59.59 -3.35
C VAL A 955 10.87 -59.26 -2.42
N LEU A 956 11.16 -59.03 -1.14
CA LEU A 956 10.15 -58.77 -0.11
C LEU A 956 10.31 -57.37 0.44
N LEU A 957 9.24 -56.57 0.48
CA LEU A 957 9.24 -55.28 1.16
C LEU A 957 9.36 -55.49 2.68
N ILE A 958 10.37 -54.87 3.30
CA ILE A 958 10.62 -54.95 4.74
C ILE A 958 10.03 -53.73 5.46
N SER A 959 10.27 -52.53 4.92
CA SER A 959 9.82 -51.28 5.52
C SER A 959 9.70 -50.17 4.48
N GLN A 960 8.87 -49.17 4.76
CA GLN A 960 8.70 -47.98 3.91
C GLN A 960 8.68 -46.69 4.73
N SER A 961 9.01 -45.59 4.06
CA SER A 961 8.93 -44.22 4.55
C SER A 961 8.54 -43.30 3.40
N ASN A 962 8.24 -42.04 3.68
CA ASN A 962 7.88 -41.06 2.64
C ASN A 962 9.01 -40.80 1.64
N SER A 963 10.27 -41.06 2.00
CA SER A 963 11.45 -40.79 1.15
C SER A 963 12.05 -42.04 0.51
N GLY A 964 11.61 -43.24 0.87
CA GLY A 964 12.17 -44.48 0.34
C GLY A 964 11.64 -45.76 0.99
N ALA A 965 12.19 -46.89 0.57
CA ALA A 965 11.77 -48.22 1.04
C ALA A 965 12.94 -49.20 1.12
N SER A 966 12.77 -50.24 1.92
CA SER A 966 13.75 -51.30 2.15
C SER A 966 13.20 -52.64 1.71
N PHE A 967 13.99 -53.41 0.97
CA PHE A 967 13.64 -54.74 0.47
C PHE A 967 14.63 -55.81 0.93
N SER A 968 14.17 -57.04 1.11
CA SER A 968 14.99 -58.24 1.33
C SER A 968 15.06 -59.04 0.04
N LEU A 969 16.26 -59.46 -0.35
CA LEU A 969 16.47 -60.41 -1.45
C LEU A 969 16.64 -61.81 -0.87
N ASN A 970 15.61 -62.67 -0.85
CA ASN A 970 15.68 -63.97 -0.16
C ASN A 970 15.77 -65.16 -1.14
N VAL A 971 16.35 -66.29 -0.69
CA VAL A 971 16.29 -67.60 -1.36
C VAL A 971 15.45 -68.56 -0.53
N PHE A 972 14.32 -69.02 -1.05
CA PHE A 972 13.54 -70.07 -0.40
C PHE A 972 14.15 -71.44 -0.78
N ASN A 973 15.00 -71.96 0.09
CA ASN A 973 15.59 -73.30 0.08
C ASN A 973 16.39 -73.74 -1.16
N SER A 974 17.65 -74.13 -0.90
CA SER A 974 18.54 -75.04 -1.65
C SER A 974 19.70 -74.42 -2.45
N ASN A 975 20.76 -75.23 -2.55
CA ASN A 975 22.12 -74.94 -3.00
C ASN A 975 22.25 -74.68 -4.53
N SER A 976 21.23 -74.13 -5.18
CA SER A 976 21.20 -73.84 -6.62
C SER A 976 20.43 -72.55 -6.88
N ILE A 977 21.14 -71.44 -6.71
CA ILE A 977 20.56 -70.10 -6.66
C ILE A 977 20.26 -69.60 -8.08
N GLY A 978 19.00 -69.24 -8.35
CA GLY A 978 18.60 -68.56 -9.58
C GLY A 978 19.29 -67.21 -9.76
N ASP A 979 19.51 -66.81 -11.01
CA ASP A 979 20.38 -65.69 -11.35
C ASP A 979 19.66 -64.32 -11.25
N LEU A 980 19.30 -63.94 -10.01
CA LEU A 980 18.64 -62.67 -9.71
C LEU A 980 19.61 -61.50 -9.96
N ARG A 981 19.20 -60.60 -10.87
CA ARG A 981 19.95 -59.45 -11.36
C ARG A 981 19.43 -58.12 -10.82
N GLY A 982 18.55 -58.16 -9.82
CA GLY A 982 17.94 -56.99 -9.18
C GLY A 982 16.42 -57.00 -9.25
N PHE A 983 15.81 -55.82 -9.17
CA PHE A 983 14.35 -55.66 -9.17
C PHE A 983 13.92 -54.26 -9.61
N THR A 984 12.73 -54.17 -10.19
CA THR A 984 12.04 -52.91 -10.44
C THR A 984 11.02 -52.67 -9.34
N TRP A 985 10.72 -51.41 -9.04
CA TRP A 985 9.74 -51.02 -8.04
C TRP A 985 8.85 -49.89 -8.54
N PHE A 986 7.64 -49.83 -8.02
CA PHE A 986 6.64 -48.81 -8.31
C PHE A 986 5.92 -48.42 -7.02
N ALA A 987 5.82 -47.13 -6.74
CA ALA A 987 5.24 -46.58 -5.53
C ALA A 987 4.15 -45.53 -5.85
N ILE A 988 3.10 -45.52 -5.03
CA ILE A 988 1.98 -44.56 -5.11
C ILE A 988 1.85 -43.89 -3.75
N GLY A 989 1.66 -42.58 -3.73
CA GLY A 989 1.48 -41.79 -2.51
C GLY A 989 1.06 -40.36 -2.82
N PHE A 990 0.99 -39.50 -1.81
CA PHE A 990 0.65 -38.08 -1.94
C PHE A 990 1.24 -37.26 -0.80
#